data_AF-A0A8H2HSZ8-F1
#
_entry.id   AF-A0A8H2HSZ8-F1
#
_cell.length_a   1.000
_cell.length_b   1.000
_cell.length_c   1.000
_cell.angle_alpha   90.00
_cell.angle_beta   90.00
_cell.angle_gamma   90.00
#
_symmetry.space_group_name_H-M   'P 1'
#
loop_
_entity.id
_entity.type
_entity.pdbx_description
1 polymer ?
#
loop_
_entity_poly.entity_id
_entity_poly.type
_entity_poly.pdbx_seq_one_letter_code
_entity_poly.pdbx_strand_id
1 'polypeptide(L)'
;MEPSNSSLRIPTYLFSRIEFLRKNADFLENVKLTAKLITRQLVKARMRFKFAHFGALFHQTANNLKESEFSDFSSQETSPEQSSFSLVRASRIGLNRPDALIRNLSQILQSTDFSNRGLKVFFPKYLASALILDAFPADMHAFDPREVFRQIYLSNCAVAYENSNTDRFGPRDSFTSLVQRHFCSFLAAIYKYQPIKRNGIYAHHAFIIKNRRLCMLLNSRSSCAMCLIAESDYVLTCGHGFCESCLVSSGRRTMQRYCWEIQNCIVCGSATTKSQSHQGGILVSVKPPTAGARLLVIDGGGVRGIIPLQFLRILQASSRLKIPIQDYFDLAVGTSSGGLVVLGLLLKGWSIQQCESIFTNMSEKIFKPHSGLANIPGFRVLHSLFGPLISDSHYSSYDFIKLLEGAYGSQQLKAVSYASETGCKVAVTSTRASSSAPCLFLNYSSAKYGAGYEVITSDNMGNSVRVSDAAGSTSAAPWFFGAHTIQNLNTFQDGGLWMNCPVQVATREARRIWSDSNNLDVILSLGTGIGRSETPSKRTDTPPFRTRWRNTFIPRIFRSFMKSLDGEKIWDDWFHNAPPTLRERAYRLNITLDDEQPRLDNVSAISKLKSDTIFNAMSLSHDIDQINDSLLRSTFYLEFDRKPVLTPTEYTFSGHIYNRVLDVAAQREVIHYYQKLGYRLWVQGGALDLCCRESIWRKSFTVSTSSLDRNLQVSIGISKEKSKSISGLPKSFRELIELQNLDKVFGYRMSPKHQLHDEGVLPPQKRRRTN
;
A
#
# COMPACT_ATOMS: atom_id res chain seq x y z
N MET A 1 38.33 -24.04 -47.12
CA MET A 1 37.15 -23.73 -47.96
C MET A 1 35.97 -24.52 -47.41
N GLU A 2 34.80 -23.87 -47.43
CA GLU A 2 33.48 -24.25 -46.90
C GLU A 2 33.26 -24.34 -45.37
N PRO A 3 32.29 -23.56 -44.82
CA PRO A 3 31.94 -23.56 -43.39
C PRO A 3 30.68 -24.37 -43.09
N SER A 4 30.72 -25.16 -42.00
CA SER A 4 29.61 -25.94 -41.46
C SER A 4 28.88 -25.21 -40.31
N ASN A 5 27.60 -24.93 -40.52
CA ASN A 5 26.49 -24.80 -39.57
C ASN A 5 26.78 -24.52 -38.08
N SER A 6 26.48 -23.29 -37.63
CA SER A 6 26.15 -22.98 -36.24
C SER A 6 24.65 -22.64 -36.12
N SER A 7 23.88 -23.64 -35.69
CA SER A 7 22.46 -23.51 -35.38
C SER A 7 22.24 -22.59 -34.17
N LEU A 8 21.61 -21.43 -34.39
CA LEU A 8 20.95 -20.66 -33.33
C LEU A 8 19.88 -21.56 -32.70
N ARG A 9 20.10 -22.02 -31.46
CA ARG A 9 19.06 -22.69 -30.67
C ARG A 9 18.02 -21.67 -30.21
N ILE A 10 16.97 -21.55 -31.00
CA ILE A 10 15.73 -20.85 -30.62
C ILE A 10 15.04 -21.67 -29.51
N PRO A 11 14.53 -21.06 -28.41
CA PRO A 11 13.80 -21.77 -27.37
C PRO A 11 12.60 -22.56 -27.93
N THR A 12 12.33 -23.76 -27.43
CA THR A 12 11.28 -24.68 -27.93
C THR A 12 9.86 -24.10 -27.89
N TYR A 13 9.55 -23.17 -26.98
CA TYR A 13 8.26 -22.44 -26.99
C TYR A 13 8.13 -21.41 -28.11
N LEU A 14 9.27 -20.89 -28.59
CA LEU A 14 9.33 -20.03 -29.77
C LEU A 14 9.22 -20.89 -31.04
N PHE A 15 9.70 -22.14 -31.04
CA PHE A 15 9.51 -23.06 -32.17
C PHE A 15 8.04 -23.45 -32.37
N SER A 16 7.28 -23.73 -31.31
CA SER A 16 5.83 -24.01 -31.41
C SER A 16 5.02 -22.78 -31.83
N ARG A 17 5.42 -21.57 -31.38
CA ARG A 17 4.86 -20.30 -31.87
C ARG A 17 5.28 -19.97 -33.29
N ILE A 18 6.51 -20.27 -33.71
CA ILE A 18 7.00 -20.05 -35.08
C ILE A 18 6.36 -21.05 -36.04
N GLU A 19 6.10 -22.29 -35.63
CA GLU A 19 5.27 -23.24 -36.39
C GLU A 19 3.81 -22.78 -36.50
N PHE A 20 3.22 -22.27 -35.41
CA PHE A 20 1.89 -21.64 -35.46
C PHE A 20 1.85 -20.44 -36.41
N LEU A 21 2.89 -19.61 -36.41
CA LEU A 21 3.06 -18.48 -37.33
C LEU A 21 3.33 -18.91 -38.78
N ARG A 22 3.98 -20.07 -39.00
CA ARG A 22 4.19 -20.65 -40.33
C ARG A 22 2.92 -21.29 -40.90
N LYS A 23 2.06 -21.87 -40.06
CA LYS A 23 0.81 -22.52 -40.47
C LYS A 23 -0.35 -21.55 -40.68
N ASN A 24 -0.32 -20.36 -40.09
CA ASN A 24 -1.36 -19.34 -40.25
C ASN A 24 -0.90 -18.17 -41.14
N ALA A 25 -0.94 -18.37 -42.45
CA ALA A 25 -0.62 -17.32 -43.44
C ALA A 25 -1.49 -16.06 -43.23
N ASP A 26 -2.77 -16.27 -42.91
CA ASP A 26 -3.74 -15.21 -42.62
C ASP A 26 -3.38 -14.39 -41.37
N PHE A 27 -2.74 -15.01 -40.36
CA PHE A 27 -2.23 -14.27 -39.21
C PHE A 27 -1.12 -13.32 -39.61
N LEU A 28 -0.14 -13.83 -40.37
CA LEU A 28 1.00 -13.04 -40.80
C LEU A 28 0.57 -11.91 -41.74
N GLU A 29 -0.42 -12.17 -42.58
CA GLU A 29 -1.02 -11.18 -43.46
C GLU A 29 -1.81 -10.12 -42.69
N ASN A 30 -2.64 -10.50 -41.71
CA ASN A 30 -3.34 -9.56 -40.83
C ASN A 30 -2.38 -8.70 -39.99
N VAL A 31 -1.31 -9.28 -39.45
CA VAL A 31 -0.25 -8.54 -38.74
C VAL A 31 0.44 -7.56 -39.71
N LYS A 32 0.77 -7.98 -40.94
CA LYS A 32 1.40 -7.11 -41.95
C LYS A 32 0.46 -5.98 -42.37
N LEU A 33 -0.82 -6.25 -42.60
CA LEU A 33 -1.82 -5.29 -43.05
C LEU A 33 -2.10 -4.26 -41.94
N THR A 34 -2.25 -4.72 -40.71
CA THR A 34 -2.41 -3.84 -39.54
C THR A 34 -1.14 -3.05 -39.24
N ALA A 35 0.05 -3.66 -39.37
CA ALA A 35 1.33 -2.94 -39.25
C ALA A 35 1.49 -1.87 -40.35
N LYS A 36 1.06 -2.12 -41.59
CA LYS A 36 1.04 -1.11 -42.67
C LYS A 36 0.09 0.04 -42.35
N LEU A 37 -1.11 -0.24 -41.83
CA LEU A 37 -2.07 0.78 -41.38
C LEU A 37 -1.48 1.63 -40.25
N ILE A 38 -0.87 1.00 -39.26
CA ILE A 38 -0.18 1.67 -38.16
C ILE A 38 0.99 2.51 -38.66
N THR A 39 1.81 1.98 -39.58
CA THR A 39 2.93 2.73 -40.18
C THR A 39 2.42 3.97 -40.90
N ARG A 40 1.30 3.89 -41.63
CA ARG A 40 0.65 5.06 -42.24
C ARG A 40 0.16 6.08 -41.20
N GLN A 41 -0.47 5.64 -40.11
CA GLN A 41 -0.91 6.53 -39.02
C GLN A 41 0.27 7.21 -38.32
N LEU A 42 1.36 6.48 -38.10
CA LEU A 42 2.58 6.99 -37.48
C LEU A 42 3.31 8.02 -38.35
N VAL A 43 3.37 7.79 -39.67
CA VAL A 43 3.93 8.75 -40.62
C VAL A 43 3.11 10.05 -40.61
N LYS A 44 1.78 9.96 -40.64
CA LYS A 44 0.88 11.12 -40.50
C LYS A 44 1.09 11.86 -39.18
N ALA A 45 1.32 11.14 -38.08
CA ALA A 45 1.53 11.71 -36.75
C ALA A 45 3.00 12.12 -36.45
N ARG A 46 3.94 11.97 -37.39
CA ARG A 46 5.40 12.15 -37.16
C ARG A 46 5.92 11.36 -35.95
N MET A 47 5.40 10.15 -35.76
CA MET A 47 5.69 9.28 -34.62
C MET A 47 6.48 8.04 -35.03
N ARG A 48 7.18 7.41 -34.09
CA ARG A 48 7.90 6.14 -34.31
C ARG A 48 7.11 4.97 -33.74
N PHE A 49 6.91 3.90 -34.52
CA PHE A 49 6.43 2.61 -33.99
C PHE A 49 7.51 2.04 -33.08
N LYS A 50 7.13 1.52 -31.91
CA LYS A 50 8.07 0.92 -30.96
C LYS A 50 7.56 -0.45 -30.51
N PHE A 51 8.46 -1.25 -29.92
CA PHE A 51 8.23 -2.63 -29.53
C PHE A 51 6.96 -2.86 -28.67
N ALA A 52 6.62 -1.94 -27.76
CA ALA A 52 5.38 -2.05 -26.96
C ALA A 52 4.11 -1.97 -27.82
N HIS A 53 4.08 -1.11 -28.84
CA HIS A 53 2.96 -1.05 -29.79
C HIS A 53 2.90 -2.31 -30.66
N PHE A 54 4.06 -2.90 -30.98
CA PHE A 54 4.13 -4.18 -31.69
C PHE A 54 3.61 -5.34 -30.82
N GLY A 55 3.94 -5.38 -29.54
CA GLY A 55 3.42 -6.39 -28.60
C GLY A 55 1.91 -6.30 -28.42
N ALA A 56 1.38 -5.09 -28.21
CA ALA A 56 -0.07 -4.86 -28.13
C ALA A 56 -0.79 -5.23 -29.43
N LEU A 57 -0.20 -4.89 -30.58
CA LEU A 57 -0.70 -5.28 -31.89
C LEU A 57 -0.76 -6.80 -32.04
N PHE A 58 0.32 -7.48 -31.67
CA PHE A 58 0.41 -8.94 -31.73
C PHE A 58 -0.64 -9.60 -30.83
N HIS A 59 -0.82 -9.10 -29.61
CA HIS A 59 -1.87 -9.57 -28.69
C HIS A 59 -3.28 -9.37 -29.24
N GLN A 60 -3.60 -8.19 -29.78
CA GLN A 60 -4.91 -7.94 -30.38
C GLN A 60 -5.14 -8.85 -31.59
N THR A 61 -4.14 -9.00 -32.45
CA THR A 61 -4.26 -9.88 -33.63
C THR A 61 -4.43 -11.35 -33.22
N ALA A 62 -3.75 -11.78 -32.15
CA ALA A 62 -3.88 -13.14 -31.63
C ALA A 62 -5.24 -13.40 -30.96
N ASN A 63 -5.84 -12.40 -30.30
CA ASN A 63 -7.17 -12.52 -29.72
C ASN A 63 -8.25 -12.55 -30.81
N ASN A 64 -8.15 -11.71 -31.83
CA ASN A 64 -9.08 -11.71 -32.96
C ASN A 64 -9.10 -13.07 -33.70
N LEU A 65 -7.95 -13.75 -33.79
CA LEU A 65 -7.90 -15.11 -34.35
C LEU A 65 -8.63 -16.14 -33.49
N LYS A 66 -8.52 -16.05 -32.16
CA LYS A 66 -9.23 -16.96 -31.26
C LYS A 66 -10.74 -16.78 -31.35
N GLU A 67 -11.22 -15.56 -31.54
CA GLU A 67 -12.65 -15.31 -31.75
C GLU A 67 -13.14 -15.83 -33.13
N SER A 68 -12.29 -15.79 -34.16
CA SER A 68 -12.62 -16.38 -35.47
C SER A 68 -12.60 -17.91 -35.49
N GLU A 69 -11.84 -18.57 -34.61
CA GLU A 69 -11.84 -20.04 -34.49
C GLU A 69 -13.03 -20.59 -33.68
N PHE A 70 -13.77 -19.74 -32.95
CA PHE A 70 -14.88 -20.14 -32.07
C PHE A 70 -16.26 -19.65 -32.55
N SER A 71 -16.37 -19.04 -33.73
CA SER A 71 -17.64 -18.52 -34.28
C SER A 71 -18.29 -19.47 -35.29
N ASP A 72 -18.68 -20.64 -34.80
CA ASP A 72 -19.74 -21.47 -35.40
C ASP A 72 -20.99 -21.40 -34.49
N PHE A 73 -21.60 -20.22 -34.31
CA PHE A 73 -22.99 -20.09 -33.83
C PHE A 73 -23.55 -18.68 -34.10
N SER A 74 -24.40 -18.61 -35.14
CA SER A 74 -25.53 -17.70 -35.37
C SER A 74 -25.43 -16.20 -35.03
N SER A 75 -25.40 -15.39 -36.09
CA SER A 75 -26.21 -14.16 -36.29
C SER A 75 -26.42 -13.23 -35.10
N GLN A 76 -25.39 -12.45 -34.77
CA GLN A 76 -25.60 -11.05 -34.38
C GLN A 76 -24.66 -10.18 -35.21
N GLU A 77 -25.25 -9.29 -36.02
CA GLU A 77 -24.55 -8.20 -36.70
C GLU A 77 -23.83 -7.35 -35.63
N THR A 78 -22.56 -7.66 -35.39
CA THR A 78 -21.67 -6.77 -34.67
C THR A 78 -21.14 -5.75 -35.69
N SER A 79 -21.38 -4.48 -35.39
CA SER A 79 -21.03 -3.36 -36.27
C SER A 79 -19.52 -3.34 -36.58
N PRO A 80 -19.09 -2.91 -37.79
CA PRO A 80 -17.70 -3.03 -38.27
C PRO A 80 -16.65 -2.22 -37.48
N GLU A 81 -17.05 -1.48 -36.45
CA GLU A 81 -16.15 -0.58 -35.71
C GLU A 81 -15.41 -1.27 -34.54
N GLN A 82 -15.78 -2.51 -34.15
CA GLN A 82 -15.24 -3.15 -32.94
C GLN A 82 -13.86 -3.83 -33.08
N SER A 83 -13.22 -3.90 -34.26
CA SER A 83 -11.95 -4.65 -34.42
C SER A 83 -10.72 -3.83 -34.84
N SER A 84 -10.77 -2.49 -34.87
CA SER A 84 -9.59 -1.69 -35.27
C SER A 84 -8.57 -1.53 -34.13
N PHE A 85 -7.30 -1.85 -34.39
CA PHE A 85 -6.22 -1.63 -33.43
C PHE A 85 -6.04 -0.14 -33.13
N SER A 86 -6.18 0.22 -31.86
CA SER A 86 -5.92 1.57 -31.39
C SER A 86 -4.51 1.70 -30.82
N LEU A 87 -3.65 2.50 -31.47
CA LEU A 87 -2.36 2.90 -30.91
C LEU A 87 -2.49 3.62 -29.57
N VAL A 88 -3.52 4.45 -29.42
CA VAL A 88 -3.73 5.27 -28.22
C VAL A 88 -4.05 4.37 -27.03
N ARG A 89 -4.98 3.42 -27.18
CA ARG A 89 -5.31 2.43 -26.14
C ARG A 89 -4.16 1.48 -25.87
N ALA A 90 -3.48 1.00 -26.92
CA ALA A 90 -2.30 0.16 -26.80
C ALA A 90 -1.16 0.83 -26.00
N SER A 91 -0.98 2.14 -26.17
CA SER A 91 0.02 2.91 -25.41
C SER A 91 -0.30 3.07 -23.91
N ARG A 92 -1.52 2.70 -23.49
CA ARG A 92 -2.02 2.86 -22.11
C ARG A 92 -2.44 1.54 -21.45
N ILE A 93 -2.05 0.40 -22.01
CA ILE A 93 -2.26 -0.90 -21.37
C ILE A 93 -1.62 -0.88 -19.98
N GLY A 94 -2.40 -1.22 -18.95
CA GLY A 94 -1.98 -1.17 -17.55
C GLY A 94 -2.00 0.22 -16.87
N LEU A 95 -2.33 1.29 -17.60
CA LEU A 95 -2.43 2.67 -17.06
C LEU A 95 -3.87 3.19 -16.99
N ASN A 96 -4.81 2.59 -17.74
CA ASN A 96 -6.21 3.01 -17.75
C ASN A 96 -6.95 2.53 -16.48
N ARG A 97 -7.63 3.45 -15.79
CA ARG A 97 -8.47 3.17 -14.61
C ARG A 97 -9.90 3.72 -14.81
N PRO A 98 -10.68 3.16 -15.75
CA PRO A 98 -11.98 3.72 -16.15
C PRO A 98 -12.97 3.77 -14.97
N ASP A 99 -13.08 2.70 -14.18
CA ASP A 99 -14.06 2.63 -13.10
C ASP A 99 -13.81 3.65 -12.00
N ALA A 100 -12.53 3.93 -11.68
CA ALA A 100 -12.16 4.90 -10.67
C ALA A 100 -12.50 6.33 -11.12
N LEU A 101 -12.24 6.65 -12.39
CA LEU A 101 -12.65 7.93 -12.98
C LEU A 101 -14.18 8.09 -12.95
N ILE A 102 -14.93 7.07 -13.38
CA ILE A 102 -16.39 7.12 -13.42
C ILE A 102 -16.95 7.39 -12.02
N ARG A 103 -16.55 6.59 -11.03
CA ARG A 103 -17.04 6.73 -9.65
C ARG A 103 -16.71 8.10 -9.06
N ASN A 104 -15.44 8.51 -9.13
CA ASN A 104 -14.99 9.76 -8.53
C ASN A 104 -15.64 10.98 -9.20
N LEU A 105 -15.72 10.99 -10.53
CA LEU A 105 -16.36 12.08 -11.26
C LEU A 105 -17.86 12.15 -10.95
N SER A 106 -18.56 11.01 -10.89
CA SER A 106 -19.98 10.96 -10.51
C SER A 106 -20.20 11.54 -9.11
N GLN A 107 -19.38 11.16 -8.14
CA GLN A 107 -19.46 11.65 -6.76
C GLN A 107 -19.20 13.16 -6.65
N ILE A 108 -18.20 13.67 -7.37
CA ILE A 108 -17.91 15.12 -7.39
C ILE A 108 -19.09 15.89 -7.99
N LEU A 109 -19.64 15.38 -9.10
CA LEU A 109 -20.80 16.00 -9.77
C LEU A 109 -22.05 16.04 -8.89
N GLN A 110 -22.28 15.00 -8.07
CA GLN A 110 -23.40 14.93 -7.12
C GLN A 110 -23.21 15.83 -5.89
N SER A 111 -21.99 15.85 -5.35
CA SER A 111 -21.68 16.49 -4.06
C SER A 111 -21.37 17.99 -4.14
N THR A 112 -21.06 18.51 -5.32
CA THR A 112 -20.67 19.91 -5.52
C THR A 112 -21.88 20.77 -5.92
N ASP A 113 -22.09 21.89 -5.23
CA ASP A 113 -23.14 22.85 -5.62
C ASP A 113 -22.71 23.71 -6.83
N PHE A 114 -23.25 23.39 -8.00
CA PHE A 114 -23.05 24.15 -9.24
C PHE A 114 -24.05 25.30 -9.44
N SER A 115 -24.79 25.73 -8.41
CA SER A 115 -25.60 26.96 -8.45
C SER A 115 -24.73 28.19 -8.77
N ASN A 116 -23.47 28.19 -8.35
CA ASN A 116 -22.49 29.21 -8.66
C ASN A 116 -22.11 29.18 -10.15
N ARG A 117 -22.53 30.21 -10.90
CA ARG A 117 -22.23 30.36 -12.34
C ARG A 117 -20.73 30.27 -12.65
N GLY A 118 -19.87 30.81 -11.77
CA GLY A 118 -18.42 30.74 -11.91
C GLY A 118 -17.91 29.30 -11.83
N LEU A 119 -18.45 28.51 -10.89
CA LEU A 119 -18.07 27.10 -10.73
C LEU A 119 -18.54 26.24 -11.90
N LYS A 120 -19.75 26.49 -12.41
CA LYS A 120 -20.29 25.83 -13.62
C LYS A 120 -19.45 26.08 -14.87
N VAL A 121 -18.88 27.28 -15.04
CA VAL A 121 -17.96 27.55 -16.16
C VAL A 121 -16.55 26.99 -15.92
N PHE A 122 -16.14 26.91 -14.66
CA PHE A 122 -14.81 26.47 -14.26
C PHE A 122 -14.64 24.95 -14.32
N PHE A 123 -15.60 24.17 -13.84
CA PHE A 123 -15.45 22.73 -13.63
C PHE A 123 -15.07 21.95 -14.89
N PRO A 124 -15.70 22.16 -16.07
CA PRO A 124 -15.28 21.47 -17.30
C PRO A 124 -13.84 21.77 -17.71
N LYS A 125 -13.33 22.99 -17.42
CA LYS A 125 -11.93 23.36 -17.66
C LYS A 125 -11.00 22.64 -16.68
N TYR A 126 -11.41 22.56 -15.42
CA TYR A 126 -10.66 21.85 -14.39
C TYR A 126 -10.58 20.35 -14.69
N LEU A 127 -11.70 19.70 -15.01
CA LEU A 127 -11.73 18.30 -15.45
C LEU A 127 -10.85 18.09 -16.68
N ALA A 128 -10.97 18.92 -17.71
CA ALA A 128 -10.10 18.85 -18.88
C ALA A 128 -8.61 18.94 -18.52
N SER A 129 -8.22 19.85 -17.62
CA SER A 129 -6.83 19.97 -17.16
C SER A 129 -6.35 18.74 -16.36
N ALA A 130 -7.21 18.14 -15.55
CA ALA A 130 -6.92 16.91 -14.80
C ALA A 130 -6.79 15.69 -15.73
N LEU A 131 -7.60 15.62 -16.78
CA LEU A 131 -7.44 14.61 -17.83
C LEU A 131 -6.14 14.81 -18.61
N ILE A 132 -5.69 16.04 -18.84
CA ILE A 132 -4.39 16.31 -19.48
C ILE A 132 -3.22 15.80 -18.63
N LEU A 133 -3.29 15.96 -17.29
CA LEU A 133 -2.31 15.39 -16.35
C LEU A 133 -2.18 13.85 -16.50
N ASP A 134 -3.28 13.17 -16.83
CA ASP A 134 -3.31 11.72 -17.08
C ASP A 134 -2.93 11.34 -18.51
N ALA A 135 -3.38 12.13 -19.48
CA ALA A 135 -3.23 11.87 -20.90
C ALA A 135 -1.80 12.11 -21.40
N PHE A 136 -1.15 13.16 -20.91
CA PHE A 136 0.15 13.63 -21.39
C PHE A 136 1.14 13.87 -20.23
N PRO A 137 1.50 12.81 -19.47
CA PRO A 137 2.66 12.88 -18.60
C PRO A 137 3.94 13.09 -19.43
N ALA A 138 5.04 13.44 -18.79
CA ALA A 138 6.30 13.66 -19.49
C ALA A 138 6.74 12.43 -20.31
N ASP A 139 7.44 12.72 -21.41
CA ASP A 139 7.82 11.81 -22.50
C ASP A 139 6.67 11.17 -23.31
N MET A 140 5.40 11.39 -22.95
CA MET A 140 4.26 10.80 -23.68
C MET A 140 4.20 11.20 -25.15
N HIS A 141 3.66 10.31 -25.99
CA HIS A 141 3.44 10.59 -27.41
C HIS A 141 2.56 11.83 -27.63
N ALA A 142 2.89 12.59 -28.67
CA ALA A 142 2.09 13.73 -29.13
C ALA A 142 0.90 13.27 -29.98
N PHE A 143 0.06 12.39 -29.43
CA PHE A 143 -1.19 11.99 -30.08
C PHE A 143 -2.13 13.20 -30.23
N ASP A 144 -3.00 13.15 -31.24
CA ASP A 144 -4.06 14.14 -31.38
C ASP A 144 -4.94 14.13 -30.12
N PRO A 145 -5.07 15.26 -29.38
CA PRO A 145 -5.88 15.33 -28.17
C PRO A 145 -7.34 14.95 -28.41
N ARG A 146 -7.90 15.24 -29.59
CA ARG A 146 -9.28 14.87 -29.90
C ARG A 146 -9.45 13.36 -29.88
N GLU A 147 -8.49 12.67 -30.47
CA GLU A 147 -8.51 11.21 -30.56
C GLU A 147 -8.21 10.54 -29.23
N VAL A 148 -7.28 11.10 -28.44
CA VAL A 148 -7.02 10.67 -27.06
C VAL A 148 -8.29 10.78 -26.22
N PHE A 149 -8.98 11.93 -26.28
CA PHE A 149 -10.22 12.14 -25.54
C PHE A 149 -11.31 11.16 -25.98
N ARG A 150 -11.54 11.04 -27.29
CA ARG A 150 -12.56 10.16 -27.86
C ARG A 150 -12.38 8.71 -27.45
N GLN A 151 -11.15 8.22 -27.48
CA GLN A 151 -10.89 6.80 -27.27
C GLN A 151 -10.75 6.37 -25.80
N ILE A 152 -10.34 7.29 -24.91
CA ILE A 152 -10.02 6.98 -23.50
C ILE A 152 -11.03 7.61 -22.53
N TYR A 153 -11.47 8.85 -22.75
CA TYR A 153 -12.20 9.62 -21.74
C TYR A 153 -13.67 9.86 -22.09
N LEU A 154 -14.03 9.92 -23.37
CA LEU A 154 -15.38 10.30 -23.80
C LEU A 154 -16.47 9.42 -23.18
N SER A 155 -16.39 8.10 -23.33
CA SER A 155 -17.36 7.16 -22.77
C SER A 155 -17.38 7.21 -21.23
N ASN A 156 -16.21 7.31 -20.61
CA ASN A 156 -16.10 7.34 -19.15
C ASN A 156 -16.71 8.62 -18.55
N CYS A 157 -16.48 9.77 -19.18
CA CYS A 157 -17.09 11.04 -18.77
C CYS A 157 -18.60 11.06 -19.03
N ALA A 158 -19.06 10.44 -20.13
CA ALA A 158 -20.47 10.31 -20.45
C ALA A 158 -21.21 9.50 -19.39
N VAL A 159 -20.73 8.30 -19.08
CA VAL A 159 -21.30 7.41 -18.05
C VAL A 159 -21.26 8.06 -16.67
N ALA A 160 -20.16 8.74 -16.32
CA ALA A 160 -20.07 9.43 -15.04
C ALA A 160 -21.09 10.58 -14.89
N TYR A 161 -21.34 11.30 -15.98
CA TYR A 161 -22.33 12.37 -16.00
C TYR A 161 -23.76 11.81 -15.85
N GLU A 162 -24.09 10.75 -16.58
CA GLU A 162 -25.37 10.04 -16.47
C GLU A 162 -25.60 9.52 -15.03
N ASN A 163 -24.61 8.81 -14.45
CA ASN A 163 -24.69 8.29 -13.08
C ASN A 163 -24.85 9.37 -12.01
N SER A 164 -24.41 10.60 -12.30
CA SER A 164 -24.54 11.70 -11.35
C SER A 164 -25.97 12.24 -11.23
N ASN A 165 -26.87 11.90 -12.17
CA ASN A 165 -28.25 12.42 -12.24
C ASN A 165 -28.34 13.95 -12.19
N THR A 166 -27.30 14.64 -12.66
CA THR A 166 -27.23 16.11 -12.70
C THR A 166 -27.69 16.62 -14.06
N ASP A 167 -28.50 17.67 -14.09
CA ASP A 167 -28.91 18.38 -15.30
C ASP A 167 -28.11 19.69 -15.50
N ARG A 168 -27.18 19.98 -14.57
CA ARG A 168 -26.55 21.28 -14.41
C ARG A 168 -25.74 21.72 -15.63
N PHE A 169 -25.29 20.81 -16.47
CA PHE A 169 -24.50 21.11 -17.68
C PHE A 169 -25.26 20.83 -18.99
N GLY A 170 -26.58 20.61 -18.90
CA GLY A 170 -27.43 20.27 -20.04
C GLY A 170 -27.31 18.78 -20.43
N PRO A 171 -27.60 18.44 -21.70
CA PRO A 171 -27.49 17.06 -22.18
C PRO A 171 -26.07 16.52 -22.05
N ARG A 172 -25.94 15.20 -21.86
CA ARG A 172 -24.66 14.49 -21.77
C ARG A 172 -23.67 14.86 -22.87
N ASP A 173 -24.14 14.93 -24.11
CA ASP A 173 -23.31 15.21 -25.27
C ASP A 173 -22.80 16.67 -25.25
N SER A 174 -23.55 17.60 -24.65
CA SER A 174 -23.11 18.99 -24.42
C SER A 174 -21.98 19.04 -23.41
N PHE A 175 -22.11 18.35 -22.27
CA PHE A 175 -21.07 18.29 -21.24
C PHE A 175 -19.77 17.68 -21.77
N THR A 176 -19.86 16.52 -22.42
CA THR A 176 -18.68 15.84 -22.96
C THR A 176 -18.02 16.64 -24.10
N SER A 177 -18.79 17.24 -24.98
CA SER A 177 -18.28 18.16 -26.02
C SER A 177 -17.58 19.38 -25.41
N LEU A 178 -18.12 19.93 -24.32
CA LEU A 178 -17.52 21.05 -23.60
C LEU A 178 -16.16 20.66 -22.99
N VAL A 179 -16.08 19.51 -22.33
CA VAL A 179 -14.83 18.98 -21.75
C VAL A 179 -13.82 18.70 -22.86
N GLN A 180 -14.22 18.05 -23.96
CA GLN A 180 -13.35 17.78 -25.11
C GLN A 180 -12.76 19.06 -25.70
N ARG A 181 -13.59 20.09 -25.89
CA ARG A 181 -13.16 21.40 -26.39
C ARG A 181 -12.08 22.01 -25.49
N HIS A 182 -12.28 21.99 -24.17
CA HIS A 182 -11.30 22.49 -23.22
C HIS A 182 -10.04 21.63 -23.18
N PHE A 183 -10.16 20.30 -23.27
CA PHE A 183 -9.02 19.38 -23.32
C PHE A 183 -8.10 19.68 -24.50
N CYS A 184 -8.67 19.86 -25.69
CA CYS A 184 -7.92 20.22 -26.89
C CYS A 184 -7.28 21.60 -26.77
N SER A 185 -8.00 22.60 -26.25
CA SER A 185 -7.49 23.96 -26.05
C SER A 185 -6.33 24.01 -25.05
N PHE A 186 -6.39 23.21 -23.99
CA PHE A 186 -5.38 23.20 -22.94
C PHE A 186 -4.05 22.67 -23.48
N LEU A 187 -4.10 21.58 -24.25
CA LEU A 187 -2.89 21.02 -24.87
C LEU A 187 -2.27 21.98 -25.89
N ALA A 188 -3.08 22.67 -26.70
CA ALA A 188 -2.59 23.69 -27.62
C ALA A 188 -1.83 24.82 -26.89
N ALA A 189 -2.32 25.23 -25.71
CA ALA A 189 -1.63 26.20 -24.86
C ALA A 189 -0.28 25.66 -24.34
N ILE A 190 -0.23 24.39 -23.91
CA ILE A 190 1.04 23.75 -23.47
C ILE A 190 2.08 23.78 -24.59
N TYR A 191 1.68 23.37 -25.80
CA TYR A 191 2.59 23.35 -26.95
C TYR A 191 3.07 24.75 -27.37
N LYS A 192 2.22 25.78 -27.20
CA LYS A 192 2.55 27.16 -27.57
C LYS A 192 3.47 27.84 -26.54
N TYR A 193 3.22 27.65 -25.24
CA TYR A 193 3.88 28.43 -24.17
C TYR A 193 4.98 27.66 -23.41
N GLN A 194 5.07 26.34 -23.52
CA GLN A 194 6.08 25.52 -22.85
C GLN A 194 6.74 24.49 -23.80
N PRO A 195 7.44 24.94 -24.86
CA PRO A 195 8.01 24.04 -25.87
C PRO A 195 9.08 23.09 -25.32
N ILE A 196 9.79 23.49 -24.26
CA ILE A 196 10.92 22.76 -23.66
C ILE A 196 10.46 21.69 -22.65
N LYS A 197 9.33 21.90 -21.96
CA LYS A 197 8.79 21.00 -20.92
C LYS A 197 7.34 20.64 -21.22
N ARG A 198 7.12 19.84 -22.28
CA ARG A 198 5.80 19.29 -22.69
C ARG A 198 5.27 18.31 -21.63
N ASN A 199 4.89 18.80 -20.45
CA ASN A 199 4.51 17.99 -19.30
C ASN A 199 3.17 18.50 -18.73
N GLY A 200 2.15 17.64 -18.77
CA GLY A 200 0.81 17.93 -18.25
C GLY A 200 0.80 18.32 -16.76
N ILE A 201 1.79 17.88 -15.97
CA ILE A 201 1.93 18.21 -14.54
C ILE A 201 2.06 19.72 -14.34
N TYR A 202 3.07 20.35 -14.95
CA TYR A 202 3.30 21.79 -14.76
C TYR A 202 2.13 22.65 -15.24
N ALA A 203 1.53 22.26 -16.39
CA ALA A 203 0.40 22.98 -16.94
C ALA A 203 -0.84 22.91 -16.04
N HIS A 204 -1.13 21.72 -15.52
CA HIS A 204 -2.23 21.53 -14.58
C HIS A 204 -1.98 22.24 -13.24
N HIS A 205 -0.75 22.18 -12.71
CA HIS A 205 -0.36 22.92 -11.50
C HIS A 205 -0.57 24.42 -11.67
N ALA A 206 -0.09 25.00 -12.78
CA ALA A 206 -0.28 26.41 -13.07
C ALA A 206 -1.77 26.79 -13.18
N PHE A 207 -2.60 25.92 -13.76
CA PHE A 207 -4.05 26.12 -13.82
C PHE A 207 -4.70 26.10 -12.44
N ILE A 208 -4.35 25.15 -11.58
CA ILE A 208 -4.86 25.10 -10.20
C ILE A 208 -4.48 26.37 -9.45
N ILE A 209 -3.21 26.76 -9.48
CA ILE A 209 -2.71 27.93 -8.75
C ILE A 209 -3.44 29.20 -9.22
N LYS A 210 -3.63 29.37 -10.54
CA LYS A 210 -4.35 30.52 -11.11
C LYS A 210 -5.82 30.56 -10.69
N ASN A 211 -6.46 29.42 -10.45
CA ASN A 211 -7.89 29.32 -10.16
C ASN A 211 -8.19 28.83 -8.73
N ARG A 212 -7.26 29.02 -7.80
CA ARG A 212 -7.30 28.53 -6.41
C ARG A 212 -8.64 28.79 -5.70
N ARG A 213 -9.21 29.98 -5.85
CA ARG A 213 -10.51 30.36 -5.25
C ARG A 213 -11.66 29.43 -5.64
N LEU A 214 -11.71 29.02 -6.91
CA LEU A 214 -12.75 28.13 -7.42
C LEU A 214 -12.42 26.65 -7.14
N CYS A 215 -11.14 26.29 -7.08
CA CYS A 215 -10.73 24.93 -6.73
C CYS A 215 -11.15 24.56 -5.30
N MET A 216 -11.10 25.52 -4.36
CA MET A 216 -11.52 25.32 -2.96
C MET A 216 -13.01 24.99 -2.80
N LEU A 217 -13.84 25.29 -3.81
CA LEU A 217 -15.28 24.97 -3.77
C LEU A 217 -15.55 23.51 -4.18
N LEU A 218 -14.56 22.78 -4.67
CA LEU A 218 -14.71 21.38 -5.07
C LEU A 218 -14.50 20.45 -3.88
N ASN A 219 -15.53 19.68 -3.54
CA ASN A 219 -15.41 18.65 -2.52
C ASN A 219 -14.58 17.47 -3.07
N SER A 220 -13.38 17.29 -2.54
CA SER A 220 -12.42 16.26 -3.00
C SER A 220 -11.72 15.60 -1.82
N ARG A 221 -12.51 15.15 -0.84
CA ARG A 221 -12.01 14.42 0.34
C ARG A 221 -11.70 12.96 0.03
N SER A 222 -12.62 12.25 -0.64
CA SER A 222 -12.50 10.82 -1.00
C SER A 222 -11.74 10.56 -2.31
N SER A 223 -11.77 11.52 -3.22
CA SER A 223 -11.07 11.49 -4.52
C SER A 223 -9.88 12.44 -4.53
N CYS A 224 -8.85 12.14 -5.31
CA CYS A 224 -7.70 13.01 -5.46
C CYS A 224 -8.08 14.36 -6.11
N ALA A 225 -7.88 15.46 -5.37
CA ALA A 225 -8.10 16.86 -5.75
C ALA A 225 -7.17 17.40 -6.86
N MET A 226 -6.44 16.52 -7.52
CA MET A 226 -5.54 16.86 -8.62
C MET A 226 -5.91 16.06 -9.86
N CYS A 227 -5.80 14.72 -9.80
CA CYS A 227 -6.10 13.93 -11.00
C CYS A 227 -7.59 13.58 -11.17
N LEU A 228 -8.42 13.66 -10.12
CA LEU A 228 -9.83 13.23 -10.09
C LEU A 228 -10.09 11.75 -10.45
N ILE A 229 -9.05 11.01 -10.83
CA ILE A 229 -9.14 9.61 -11.27
C ILE A 229 -8.92 8.67 -10.10
N ALA A 230 -7.91 8.93 -9.26
CA ALA A 230 -7.57 8.06 -8.13
C ALA A 230 -8.31 8.47 -6.85
N GLU A 231 -8.55 7.50 -5.96
CA GLU A 231 -8.97 7.77 -4.58
C GLU A 231 -7.85 8.51 -3.82
N SER A 232 -8.22 9.23 -2.77
CA SER A 232 -7.26 9.93 -1.92
C SER A 232 -6.58 8.97 -0.95
N ASP A 233 -5.25 8.96 -0.95
CA ASP A 233 -4.42 8.23 0.02
C ASP A 233 -4.06 9.12 1.22
N TYR A 234 -3.95 10.43 0.97
CA TYR A 234 -3.52 11.42 1.95
C TYR A 234 -4.51 12.58 1.98
N VAL A 235 -5.01 12.93 3.15
CA VAL A 235 -5.84 14.12 3.37
C VAL A 235 -5.03 15.15 4.13
N LEU A 236 -4.80 16.32 3.52
CA LEU A 236 -4.11 17.43 4.18
C LEU A 236 -5.00 18.06 5.26
N THR A 237 -4.42 18.83 6.18
CA THR A 237 -5.18 19.52 7.25
C THR A 237 -6.20 20.53 6.75
N CYS A 238 -6.02 21.06 5.54
CA CYS A 238 -7.02 21.88 4.85
C CYS A 238 -8.22 21.08 4.30
N GLY A 239 -8.23 19.74 4.44
CA GLY A 239 -9.29 18.84 3.99
C GLY A 239 -9.17 18.34 2.55
N HIS A 240 -8.18 18.79 1.77
CA HIS A 240 -8.00 18.31 0.39
C HIS A 240 -7.31 16.94 0.36
N GLY A 241 -7.90 15.99 -0.36
CA GLY A 241 -7.38 14.63 -0.55
C GLY A 241 -6.48 14.49 -1.79
N PHE A 242 -5.41 13.71 -1.69
CA PHE A 242 -4.47 13.44 -2.78
C PHE A 242 -4.13 11.95 -2.85
N CYS A 243 -4.00 11.40 -4.06
CA CYS A 243 -3.34 10.11 -4.23
C CYS A 243 -1.81 10.27 -4.09
N GLU A 244 -1.11 9.18 -3.74
CA GLU A 244 0.33 9.18 -3.51
C GLU A 244 1.12 9.86 -4.64
N SER A 245 0.84 9.47 -5.90
CA SER A 245 1.55 10.00 -7.07
C SER A 245 1.39 11.51 -7.26
N CYS A 246 0.19 12.06 -7.02
CA CYS A 246 -0.11 13.48 -7.21
C CYS A 246 0.43 14.34 -6.07
N LEU A 247 0.39 13.83 -4.84
CA LEU A 247 0.95 14.52 -3.70
C LEU A 247 2.47 14.64 -3.86
N VAL A 248 3.13 13.52 -4.16
CA VAL A 248 4.57 13.47 -4.34
C VAL A 248 5.03 14.30 -5.54
N SER A 249 4.29 14.30 -6.67
CA SER A 249 4.63 15.14 -7.82
C SER A 249 4.52 16.65 -7.54
N SER A 250 3.84 17.03 -6.47
CA SER A 250 3.70 18.42 -6.01
C SER A 250 4.70 18.80 -4.91
N GLY A 251 5.39 17.81 -4.34
CA GLY A 251 6.32 17.96 -3.24
C GLY A 251 7.74 18.31 -3.66
N ARG A 252 8.52 18.86 -2.72
CA ARG A 252 9.96 19.03 -2.89
C ARG A 252 10.66 17.78 -2.40
N ARG A 253 11.53 17.17 -3.23
CA ARG A 253 12.32 16.01 -2.80
C ARG A 253 13.29 16.41 -1.68
N THR A 254 13.40 15.58 -0.65
CA THR A 254 14.41 15.75 0.40
C THR A 254 15.75 15.16 -0.05
N MET A 255 16.74 15.12 0.85
CA MET A 255 17.98 14.38 0.61
C MET A 255 17.68 12.88 0.40
N GLN A 256 16.69 12.32 1.08
CA GLN A 256 16.35 10.91 0.97
C GLN A 256 15.57 10.63 -0.32
N ARG A 257 16.00 9.61 -1.08
CA ARG A 257 15.56 9.37 -2.47
C ARG A 257 14.05 9.24 -2.66
N TYR A 258 13.37 8.57 -1.72
CA TYR A 258 11.92 8.32 -1.74
C TYR A 258 11.19 9.05 -0.61
N CYS A 259 11.61 10.28 -0.31
CA CYS A 259 10.99 11.15 0.68
C CYS A 259 10.79 12.56 0.11
N TRP A 260 9.60 13.12 0.33
CA TRP A 260 9.22 14.44 -0.17
C TRP A 260 8.64 15.29 0.95
N GLU A 261 9.03 16.56 0.94
CA GLU A 261 8.48 17.60 1.80
C GLU A 261 7.34 18.32 1.07
N ILE A 262 6.15 18.29 1.68
CA ILE A 262 4.97 19.03 1.24
C ILE A 262 4.82 20.23 2.14
N GLN A 263 5.09 21.45 1.66
CA GLN A 263 5.02 22.68 2.47
C GLN A 263 3.65 23.36 2.42
N ASN A 264 2.99 23.30 1.27
CA ASN A 264 1.70 23.92 1.05
C ASN A 264 0.78 22.99 0.26
N CYS A 265 -0.51 23.05 0.54
CA CYS A 265 -1.51 22.45 -0.33
C CYS A 265 -1.49 23.16 -1.69
N ILE A 266 -1.28 22.42 -2.78
CA ILE A 266 -1.27 23.01 -4.12
C ILE A 266 -2.63 23.61 -4.51
N VAL A 267 -3.72 23.02 -4.00
CA VAL A 267 -5.10 23.43 -4.31
C VAL A 267 -5.44 24.76 -3.65
N CYS A 268 -5.35 24.86 -2.31
CA CYS A 268 -5.78 26.05 -1.56
C CYS A 268 -4.64 26.96 -1.10
N GLY A 269 -3.38 26.53 -1.18
CA GLY A 269 -2.22 27.29 -0.72
C GLY A 269 -1.96 27.27 0.78
N SER A 270 -2.86 26.73 1.58
CA SER A 270 -2.68 26.63 3.02
C SER A 270 -1.37 25.91 3.33
N ALA A 271 -0.59 26.49 4.25
CA ALA A 271 0.58 25.82 4.79
C ALA A 271 0.14 24.51 5.43
N THR A 272 0.88 23.45 5.15
CA THR A 272 0.70 22.19 5.88
C THR A 272 1.25 22.39 7.29
N THR A 273 0.51 21.96 8.30
CA THR A 273 0.95 22.05 9.70
C THR A 273 2.19 21.19 9.93
N LYS A 274 3.05 21.62 10.85
CA LYS A 274 4.35 21.02 11.19
C LYS A 274 4.24 19.50 11.41
N SER A 275 5.13 18.74 10.79
CA SER A 275 5.46 17.37 11.19
C SER A 275 5.96 17.37 12.64
N GLN A 276 5.70 16.28 13.40
CA GLN A 276 6.23 16.15 14.77
C GLN A 276 7.77 16.02 14.78
N SER A 277 8.37 15.56 13.68
CA SER A 277 9.80 15.25 13.58
C SER A 277 10.64 16.30 12.84
N HIS A 278 10.02 17.20 12.06
CA HIS A 278 10.73 18.16 11.22
C HIS A 278 10.21 19.60 11.38
N GLN A 279 11.13 20.56 11.56
CA GLN A 279 10.82 22.00 11.49
C GLN A 279 10.59 22.41 10.02
N GLY A 280 9.45 22.03 9.44
CA GLY A 280 9.12 22.31 8.04
C GLY A 280 7.72 21.83 7.64
N GLY A 281 7.54 21.57 6.34
CA GLY A 281 6.34 20.93 5.80
C GLY A 281 6.16 19.48 6.27
N ILE A 282 5.14 18.81 5.77
CA ILE A 282 4.89 17.39 6.07
C ILE A 282 5.79 16.52 5.21
N LEU A 283 6.44 15.52 5.81
CA LEU A 283 7.20 14.51 5.08
C LEU A 283 6.28 13.39 4.60
N VAL A 284 6.48 12.96 3.36
CA VAL A 284 5.80 11.81 2.77
C VAL A 284 6.85 10.89 2.19
N SER A 285 6.92 9.67 2.70
CA SER A 285 7.84 8.64 2.22
C SER A 285 7.10 7.55 1.44
N VAL A 286 7.77 7.00 0.42
CA VAL A 286 7.23 5.93 -0.43
C VAL A 286 8.21 4.75 -0.42
N LYS A 287 7.69 3.51 -0.42
CA LYS A 287 8.53 2.32 -0.52
C LYS A 287 9.29 2.33 -1.86
N PRO A 288 10.63 2.17 -1.88
CA PRO A 288 11.36 1.99 -3.12
C PRO A 288 10.80 0.81 -3.94
N PRO A 289 10.80 0.90 -5.29
CA PRO A 289 10.16 -0.11 -6.15
C PRO A 289 10.81 -1.48 -6.05
N THR A 290 12.14 -1.53 -5.87
CA THR A 290 12.92 -2.77 -5.80
C THR A 290 13.07 -3.32 -4.37
N ALA A 291 12.76 -2.52 -3.35
CA ALA A 291 12.77 -2.98 -1.97
C ALA A 291 11.59 -3.92 -1.69
N GLY A 292 11.79 -4.97 -0.90
CA GLY A 292 10.70 -5.78 -0.36
C GLY A 292 9.94 -5.02 0.74
N ALA A 293 8.73 -5.50 1.05
CA ALA A 293 7.91 -4.91 2.11
C ALA A 293 8.18 -5.56 3.47
N ARG A 294 8.13 -4.76 4.54
CA ARG A 294 8.35 -5.16 5.92
C ARG A 294 7.05 -5.03 6.71
N LEU A 295 6.56 -6.13 7.27
CA LEU A 295 5.24 -6.20 7.90
C LEU A 295 5.35 -6.30 9.42
N LEU A 296 4.51 -5.55 10.14
CA LEU A 296 4.27 -5.69 11.58
C LEU A 296 2.84 -6.18 11.81
N VAL A 297 2.70 -7.26 12.58
CA VAL A 297 1.41 -7.87 12.92
C VAL A 297 1.31 -7.92 14.44
N ILE A 298 0.24 -7.38 15.02
CA ILE A 298 0.04 -7.39 16.48
C ILE A 298 -1.32 -7.99 16.82
N ASP A 299 -1.29 -9.06 17.61
CA ASP A 299 -2.48 -9.79 18.02
C ASP A 299 -3.36 -8.99 19.00
N GLY A 300 -4.64 -9.35 19.06
CA GLY A 300 -5.56 -8.88 20.09
C GLY A 300 -5.42 -9.66 21.41
N GLY A 301 -5.64 -8.98 22.54
CA GLY A 301 -5.47 -9.63 23.85
C GLY A 301 -5.85 -8.78 25.06
N GLY A 302 -6.67 -7.74 24.92
CA GLY A 302 -7.05 -6.87 26.04
C GLY A 302 -5.82 -6.27 26.73
N VAL A 303 -5.78 -6.26 28.07
CA VAL A 303 -4.63 -5.76 28.86
C VAL A 303 -3.30 -6.43 28.52
N ARG A 304 -3.32 -7.62 27.91
CA ARG A 304 -2.12 -8.36 27.48
C ARG A 304 -1.43 -7.72 26.27
N GLY A 305 -2.05 -6.72 25.64
CA GLY A 305 -1.42 -5.86 24.65
C GLY A 305 -0.16 -5.13 25.15
N ILE A 306 0.13 -5.19 26.45
CA ILE A 306 1.42 -4.74 26.99
C ILE A 306 2.62 -5.61 26.57
N ILE A 307 2.40 -6.91 26.33
CA ILE A 307 3.45 -7.86 25.91
C ILE A 307 4.08 -7.44 24.57
N PRO A 308 3.32 -7.21 23.47
CA PRO A 308 3.91 -6.78 22.21
C PRO A 308 4.62 -5.41 22.33
N LEU A 309 4.16 -4.50 23.19
CA LEU A 309 4.87 -3.25 23.47
C LEU A 309 6.24 -3.49 24.13
N GLN A 310 6.35 -4.44 25.06
CA GLN A 310 7.64 -4.81 25.65
C GLN A 310 8.56 -5.47 24.63
N PHE A 311 8.06 -6.34 23.75
CA PHE A 311 8.87 -6.90 22.67
C PHE A 311 9.43 -5.83 21.73
N LEU A 312 8.61 -4.86 21.33
CA LEU A 312 9.06 -3.72 20.52
C LEU A 312 10.15 -2.90 21.24
N ARG A 313 9.98 -2.68 22.55
CA ARG A 313 10.98 -2.00 23.39
C ARG A 313 12.31 -2.75 23.40
N ILE A 314 12.26 -4.07 23.57
CA ILE A 314 13.43 -4.94 23.61
C ILE A 314 14.13 -4.95 22.24
N LEU A 315 13.40 -5.13 21.14
CA LEU A 315 13.95 -5.09 19.78
C LEU A 315 14.68 -3.77 19.52
N GLN A 316 14.04 -2.63 19.82
CA GLN A 316 14.65 -1.32 19.64
C GLN A 316 15.93 -1.16 20.47
N ALA A 317 15.91 -1.58 21.75
CA ALA A 317 17.06 -1.50 22.63
C ALA A 317 18.22 -2.41 22.19
N SER A 318 17.92 -3.63 21.73
CA SER A 318 18.92 -4.62 21.29
C SER A 318 19.66 -4.20 20.02
N SER A 319 19.02 -3.40 19.15
CA SER A 319 19.69 -2.88 17.93
C SER A 319 20.88 -1.96 18.25
N ARG A 320 20.86 -1.28 19.41
CA ARG A 320 21.82 -0.23 19.84
C ARG A 320 21.98 0.93 18.85
N LEU A 321 21.12 1.02 17.85
CA LEU A 321 21.09 2.08 16.86
C LEU A 321 19.98 3.06 17.21
N LYS A 322 20.17 4.34 16.92
CA LYS A 322 19.17 5.37 17.18
C LYS A 322 18.10 5.43 16.08
N ILE A 323 17.55 4.27 15.72
CA ILE A 323 16.49 4.15 14.73
C ILE A 323 15.20 3.80 15.47
N PRO A 324 14.15 4.66 15.38
CA PRO A 324 12.84 4.33 15.92
C PRO A 324 12.31 3.04 15.30
N ILE A 325 11.70 2.17 16.11
CA ILE A 325 11.16 0.89 15.65
C ILE A 325 10.12 1.07 14.53
N GLN A 326 9.48 2.25 14.49
CA GLN A 326 8.49 2.66 13.49
C GLN A 326 9.03 2.74 12.07
N ASP A 327 10.32 3.09 11.89
CA ASP A 327 10.95 3.30 10.59
C ASP A 327 11.21 1.99 9.83
N TYR A 328 11.08 0.85 10.52
CA TYR A 328 11.32 -0.46 9.95
C TYR A 328 10.13 -1.07 9.22
N PHE A 329 8.91 -0.55 9.36
CA PHE A 329 7.71 -1.22 8.86
C PHE A 329 7.00 -0.43 7.77
N ASP A 330 6.64 -1.13 6.68
CA ASP A 330 5.96 -0.57 5.52
C ASP A 330 4.44 -0.79 5.60
N LEU A 331 4.00 -1.85 6.30
CA LEU A 331 2.61 -2.12 6.61
C LEU A 331 2.48 -2.70 8.02
N ALA A 332 1.58 -2.14 8.82
CA ALA A 332 1.23 -2.67 10.13
C ALA A 332 -0.25 -2.99 10.23
N VAL A 333 -0.57 -4.17 10.74
CA VAL A 333 -1.95 -4.62 10.96
C VAL A 333 -2.12 -5.08 12.40
N GLY A 334 -3.14 -4.55 13.07
CA GLY A 334 -3.45 -4.90 14.45
C GLY A 334 -4.91 -5.28 14.67
N THR A 335 -5.15 -6.13 15.65
CA THR A 335 -6.48 -6.52 16.11
C THR A 335 -6.68 -6.12 17.57
N SER A 336 -7.84 -5.56 17.93
CA SER A 336 -8.17 -5.20 19.32
C SER A 336 -7.09 -4.34 19.97
N SER A 337 -6.59 -4.73 21.14
CA SER A 337 -5.42 -4.10 21.79
C SER A 337 -4.21 -3.92 20.87
N GLY A 338 -3.94 -4.87 19.97
CA GLY A 338 -2.89 -4.74 18.95
C GLY A 338 -3.21 -3.65 17.92
N GLY A 339 -4.50 -3.48 17.58
CA GLY A 339 -5.02 -2.37 16.80
C GLY A 339 -4.75 -1.02 17.44
N LEU A 340 -4.98 -0.90 18.75
CA LEU A 340 -4.64 0.30 19.52
C LEU A 340 -3.12 0.58 19.47
N VAL A 341 -2.29 -0.44 19.64
CA VAL A 341 -0.83 -0.29 19.59
C VAL A 341 -0.37 0.20 18.21
N VAL A 342 -0.84 -0.37 17.10
CA VAL A 342 -0.41 0.08 15.76
C VAL A 342 -0.89 1.49 15.43
N LEU A 343 -2.09 1.88 15.87
CA LEU A 343 -2.60 3.25 15.70
C LEU A 343 -1.78 4.25 16.53
N GLY A 344 -1.46 3.94 17.78
CA GLY A 344 -0.65 4.82 18.63
C GLY A 344 0.79 4.94 18.12
N LEU A 345 1.43 3.80 17.86
CA LEU A 345 2.84 3.74 17.54
C LEU A 345 3.13 4.25 16.12
N LEU A 346 2.43 3.73 15.10
CA LEU A 346 2.79 4.00 13.70
C LEU A 346 1.98 5.13 13.07
N LEU A 347 0.70 5.27 13.42
CA LEU A 347 -0.13 6.35 12.88
C LEU A 347 0.10 7.66 13.64
N LYS A 348 0.03 7.64 14.98
CA LYS A 348 0.20 8.82 15.82
C LYS A 348 1.66 9.21 16.10
N GLY A 349 2.59 8.28 15.89
CA GLY A 349 4.03 8.52 16.13
C GLY A 349 4.40 8.55 17.61
N TRP A 350 3.59 7.95 18.49
CA TRP A 350 3.95 7.85 19.89
C TRP A 350 5.21 6.99 20.07
N SER A 351 6.07 7.37 21.00
CA SER A 351 7.16 6.50 21.43
C SER A 351 6.59 5.25 22.10
N ILE A 352 7.39 4.18 22.18
CA ILE A 352 6.97 2.94 22.84
C ILE A 352 6.56 3.21 24.30
N GLN A 353 7.29 4.11 24.98
CA GLN A 353 7.00 4.54 26.36
C GLN A 353 5.70 5.33 26.47
N GLN A 354 5.40 6.21 25.51
CA GLN A 354 4.12 6.91 25.44
C GLN A 354 2.97 5.95 25.21
N CYS A 355 3.11 5.01 24.25
CA CYS A 355 2.13 3.96 24.00
C CYS A 355 1.85 3.15 25.27
N GLU A 356 2.89 2.68 25.97
CA GLU A 356 2.77 1.95 27.23
C GLU A 356 2.04 2.75 28.32
N SER A 357 2.38 4.03 28.48
CA SER A 357 1.79 4.89 29.50
C SER A 357 0.31 5.16 29.23
N ILE A 358 -0.03 5.51 27.99
CA ILE A 358 -1.41 5.75 27.55
C ILE A 358 -2.22 4.46 27.68
N PHE A 359 -1.68 3.33 27.20
CA PHE A 359 -2.35 2.03 27.24
C PHE A 359 -2.64 1.57 28.67
N THR A 360 -1.68 1.70 29.57
CA THR A 360 -1.84 1.31 30.99
C THR A 360 -2.90 2.18 31.67
N ASN A 361 -2.81 3.50 31.52
CA ASN A 361 -3.77 4.46 32.10
C ASN A 361 -5.19 4.26 31.55
N MET A 362 -5.32 4.01 30.25
CA MET A 362 -6.61 3.67 29.63
C MET A 362 -7.16 2.37 30.20
N SER A 363 -6.34 1.32 30.30
CA SER A 363 -6.77 0.01 30.86
C SER A 363 -7.28 0.16 32.30
N GLU A 364 -6.58 0.91 33.14
CA GLU A 364 -6.98 1.19 34.53
C GLU A 364 -8.31 1.94 34.64
N LYS A 365 -8.64 2.80 33.67
CA LYS A 365 -9.88 3.57 33.66
C LYS A 365 -11.04 2.79 33.05
N ILE A 366 -10.79 2.04 31.98
CA ILE A 366 -11.80 1.29 31.22
C ILE A 366 -12.31 0.09 32.05
N PHE A 367 -11.42 -0.65 32.71
CA PHE A 367 -11.78 -1.90 33.39
C PHE A 367 -12.17 -1.71 34.87
N LYS A 368 -12.63 -0.52 35.27
CA LYS A 368 -13.14 -0.29 36.63
C LYS A 368 -14.48 -1.02 36.81
N PRO A 369 -14.65 -1.84 37.87
CA PRO A 369 -15.95 -2.42 38.17
C PRO A 369 -16.97 -1.31 38.50
N HIS A 370 -18.18 -1.38 37.93
CA HIS A 370 -19.27 -0.49 38.31
C HIS A 370 -19.59 -0.65 39.80
N SER A 371 -19.46 0.42 40.57
CA SER A 371 -19.84 0.51 41.99
C SER A 371 -21.36 0.65 42.13
N GLY A 372 -22.11 -0.35 41.67
CA GLY A 372 -23.57 -0.46 41.83
C GLY A 372 -23.99 -1.69 42.64
N LEU A 373 -25.29 -2.01 42.67
CA LEU A 373 -25.97 -3.10 43.43
C LEU A 373 -25.36 -4.52 43.30
N ALA A 374 -24.31 -4.69 42.49
CA ALA A 374 -23.51 -5.90 42.29
C ALA A 374 -22.68 -6.35 43.52
N ASN A 375 -22.78 -5.67 44.67
CA ASN A 375 -22.18 -6.09 45.95
C ASN A 375 -23.17 -6.79 46.90
N ILE A 376 -24.43 -6.99 46.51
CA ILE A 376 -25.41 -7.76 47.30
C ILE A 376 -25.22 -9.28 47.06
N PRO A 377 -25.02 -10.11 48.11
CA PRO A 377 -24.96 -11.56 47.98
C PRO A 377 -26.25 -12.10 47.34
N GLY A 378 -26.14 -12.92 46.28
CA GLY A 378 -27.27 -13.43 45.51
C GLY A 378 -27.59 -12.64 44.23
N PHE A 379 -27.47 -11.30 44.27
CA PHE A 379 -27.68 -10.44 43.10
C PHE A 379 -26.54 -10.55 42.07
N ARG A 380 -25.30 -10.89 42.51
CA ARG A 380 -24.18 -11.22 41.60
C ARG A 380 -24.45 -12.41 40.68
N VAL A 381 -25.09 -13.46 41.21
CA VAL A 381 -25.40 -14.66 40.43
C VAL A 381 -26.50 -14.34 39.43
N LEU A 382 -27.55 -13.62 39.87
CA LEU A 382 -28.64 -13.15 39.00
C LEU A 382 -28.14 -12.18 37.91
N HIS A 383 -27.29 -11.21 38.25
CA HIS A 383 -26.66 -10.28 37.30
C HIS A 383 -25.65 -10.97 36.38
N SER A 384 -25.01 -12.07 36.78
CA SER A 384 -24.17 -12.85 35.85
C SER A 384 -24.97 -13.71 34.86
N LEU A 385 -26.22 -14.07 35.23
CA LEU A 385 -27.12 -14.89 34.42
C LEU A 385 -28.03 -14.04 33.50
N PHE A 386 -28.47 -12.86 33.97
CA PHE A 386 -29.38 -11.95 33.26
C PHE A 386 -28.79 -10.58 32.95
N GLY A 387 -27.59 -10.25 33.44
CA GLY A 387 -26.92 -8.98 33.13
C GLY A 387 -26.77 -8.71 31.63
N PRO A 388 -26.41 -9.71 30.79
CA PRO A 388 -26.39 -9.56 29.33
C PRO A 388 -27.79 -9.39 28.70
N LEU A 389 -28.86 -9.71 29.42
CA LEU A 389 -30.25 -9.50 28.98
C LEU A 389 -30.78 -8.10 29.36
N ILE A 390 -30.08 -7.35 30.22
CA ILE A 390 -30.51 -6.04 30.75
C ILE A 390 -29.48 -4.93 30.43
N SER A 391 -28.22 -5.28 30.19
CA SER A 391 -27.11 -4.40 29.80
C SER A 391 -26.23 -5.09 28.77
N ASP A 392 -26.14 -4.53 27.56
CA ASP A 392 -25.40 -5.06 26.39
C ASP A 392 -23.88 -5.19 26.60
N SER A 393 -23.33 -4.79 27.77
CA SER A 393 -21.91 -4.86 28.08
C SER A 393 -21.61 -4.92 29.58
N HIS A 394 -20.46 -5.53 29.95
CA HIS A 394 -19.96 -5.56 31.33
C HIS A 394 -19.32 -4.22 31.77
N TYR A 395 -18.79 -3.46 30.80
CA TYR A 395 -18.17 -2.15 31.00
C TYR A 395 -18.94 -1.05 30.25
N SER A 396 -18.81 0.20 30.72
CA SER A 396 -19.45 1.37 30.10
C SER A 396 -18.85 1.63 28.72
N SER A 397 -19.65 1.40 27.67
CA SER A 397 -19.27 1.71 26.28
C SER A 397 -19.04 3.21 26.07
N TYR A 398 -19.78 4.05 26.80
CA TYR A 398 -19.63 5.51 26.73
C TYR A 398 -18.26 5.96 27.25
N ASP A 399 -17.85 5.50 28.44
CA ASP A 399 -16.56 5.88 29.01
C ASP A 399 -15.39 5.35 28.17
N PHE A 400 -15.54 4.14 27.64
CA PHE A 400 -14.60 3.53 26.72
C PHE A 400 -14.38 4.39 25.46
N ILE A 401 -15.45 4.78 24.77
CA ILE A 401 -15.38 5.63 23.57
C ILE A 401 -14.80 7.01 23.92
N LYS A 402 -15.25 7.61 25.02
CA LYS A 402 -14.76 8.94 25.47
C LYS A 402 -13.26 8.93 25.77
N LEU A 403 -12.74 7.86 26.37
CA LEU A 403 -11.31 7.71 26.62
C LEU A 403 -10.52 7.54 25.31
N LEU A 404 -11.06 6.80 24.35
CA LEU A 404 -10.46 6.66 23.02
C LEU A 404 -10.46 7.98 22.24
N GLU A 405 -11.55 8.74 22.30
CA GLU A 405 -11.63 10.07 21.71
C GLU A 405 -10.63 11.04 22.38
N GLY A 406 -10.46 10.95 23.70
CA GLY A 406 -9.46 11.72 24.43
C GLY A 406 -8.02 11.35 24.06
N ALA A 407 -7.71 10.07 23.86
CA ALA A 407 -6.37 9.59 23.55
C ALA A 407 -5.99 9.77 22.08
N TYR A 408 -6.87 9.39 21.15
CA TYR A 408 -6.61 9.40 19.71
C TYR A 408 -7.12 10.66 19.01
N GLY A 409 -7.95 11.47 19.66
CA GLY A 409 -8.47 12.73 19.11
C GLY A 409 -9.44 12.53 17.94
N SER A 410 -9.82 13.64 17.31
CA SER A 410 -10.76 13.71 16.19
C SER A 410 -10.08 13.62 14.81
N GLN A 411 -8.80 13.27 14.76
CA GLN A 411 -8.06 13.15 13.51
C GLN A 411 -8.68 12.07 12.61
N GLN A 412 -8.75 12.35 11.32
CA GLN A 412 -9.17 11.38 10.31
C GLN A 412 -8.08 10.35 10.04
N LEU A 413 -8.45 9.10 9.78
CA LEU A 413 -7.54 7.99 9.57
C LEU A 413 -6.61 8.21 8.36
N LYS A 414 -7.14 8.75 7.25
CA LYS A 414 -6.37 9.13 6.05
C LYS A 414 -5.70 10.51 6.16
N ALA A 415 -5.85 11.23 7.28
CA ALA A 415 -5.14 12.49 7.44
C ALA A 415 -3.63 12.22 7.45
N VAL A 416 -2.89 13.13 6.84
CA VAL A 416 -1.44 13.18 6.98
C VAL A 416 -1.04 13.09 8.45
N SER A 417 -0.11 12.18 8.74
CA SER A 417 0.23 11.70 10.08
C SER A 417 1.66 11.17 10.09
N TYR A 418 2.13 10.66 11.23
CA TYR A 418 3.48 10.10 11.33
C TYR A 418 3.68 8.91 10.36
N ALA A 419 2.63 8.12 10.11
CA ALA A 419 2.65 7.08 9.09
C ALA A 419 2.93 7.61 7.68
N SER A 420 2.56 8.86 7.37
CA SER A 420 2.91 9.49 6.10
C SER A 420 4.41 9.74 6.01
N GLU A 421 5.04 10.17 7.11
CA GLU A 421 6.47 10.46 7.20
C GLU A 421 7.31 9.19 7.03
N THR A 422 6.91 8.09 7.67
CA THR A 422 7.56 6.78 7.56
C THR A 422 7.22 6.04 6.27
N GLY A 423 6.13 6.43 5.60
CA GLY A 423 5.54 5.72 4.46
C GLY A 423 4.78 4.46 4.87
N CYS A 424 4.56 4.26 6.17
CA CYS A 424 3.87 3.09 6.70
C CYS A 424 2.37 3.13 6.37
N LYS A 425 1.84 1.99 5.93
CA LYS A 425 0.42 1.75 5.74
C LYS A 425 -0.13 1.08 7.01
N VAL A 426 -1.20 1.59 7.60
CA VAL A 426 -1.75 1.10 8.87
C VAL A 426 -3.17 0.59 8.64
N ALA A 427 -3.46 -0.60 9.17
CA ALA A 427 -4.76 -1.24 9.11
C ALA A 427 -5.18 -1.81 10.47
N VAL A 428 -6.48 -1.76 10.80
CA VAL A 428 -7.03 -2.44 11.98
C VAL A 428 -8.26 -3.25 11.63
N THR A 429 -8.34 -4.48 12.16
CA THR A 429 -9.43 -5.42 11.88
C THR A 429 -10.66 -5.15 12.73
N SER A 430 -11.84 -5.36 12.19
CA SER A 430 -13.12 -5.27 12.90
C SER A 430 -14.15 -6.21 12.26
N THR A 431 -15.32 -6.35 12.87
CA THR A 431 -16.43 -7.16 12.38
C THR A 431 -17.70 -6.32 12.37
N ARG A 432 -18.49 -6.34 11.29
CA ARG A 432 -19.81 -5.67 11.28
C ARG A 432 -20.78 -6.41 12.19
N ALA A 433 -21.41 -5.70 13.12
CA ALA A 433 -22.32 -6.29 14.10
C ALA A 433 -23.55 -6.97 13.46
N SER A 434 -24.12 -6.37 12.42
CA SER A 434 -25.39 -6.83 11.81
C SER A 434 -25.26 -8.08 10.93
N SER A 435 -24.08 -8.34 10.36
CA SER A 435 -23.87 -9.40 9.37
C SER A 435 -22.70 -10.32 9.71
N SER A 436 -22.00 -10.04 10.81
CA SER A 436 -20.71 -10.65 11.15
C SER A 436 -19.67 -10.57 10.01
N ALA A 437 -19.85 -9.63 9.07
CA ALA A 437 -18.95 -9.48 7.94
C ALA A 437 -17.59 -8.92 8.41
N PRO A 438 -16.48 -9.53 7.99
CA PRO A 438 -15.14 -8.98 8.19
C PRO A 438 -14.98 -7.55 7.65
N CYS A 439 -14.38 -6.66 8.44
CA CYS A 439 -14.14 -5.25 8.09
C CYS A 439 -12.68 -4.85 8.38
N LEU A 440 -12.14 -3.95 7.57
CA LEU A 440 -10.78 -3.43 7.72
C LEU A 440 -10.76 -1.91 7.60
N PHE A 441 -10.30 -1.22 8.64
CA PHE A 441 -10.12 0.23 8.64
C PHE A 441 -8.70 0.57 8.21
N LEU A 442 -8.54 1.46 7.21
CA LEU A 442 -7.25 1.74 6.54
C LEU A 442 -6.89 3.23 6.52
N ASN A 443 -5.59 3.55 6.67
CA ASN A 443 -5.06 4.90 6.38
C ASN A 443 -4.66 5.11 4.90
N TYR A 444 -4.96 4.15 4.01
CA TYR A 444 -4.62 4.16 2.59
C TYR A 444 -5.77 3.68 1.73
N SER A 445 -5.67 3.84 0.41
CA SER A 445 -6.67 3.32 -0.52
C SER A 445 -6.31 1.90 -0.95
N SER A 446 -7.27 0.99 -0.88
CA SER A 446 -7.14 -0.41 -1.32
C SER A 446 -8.33 -0.78 -2.21
N ALA A 447 -8.20 -1.86 -2.99
CA ALA A 447 -9.28 -2.32 -3.85
C ALA A 447 -10.47 -2.80 -3.01
N LYS A 448 -11.65 -2.21 -3.24
CA LYS A 448 -12.87 -2.48 -2.45
C LYS A 448 -13.48 -3.86 -2.72
N TYR A 449 -13.16 -4.49 -3.85
CA TYR A 449 -13.74 -5.77 -4.27
C TYR A 449 -12.71 -6.90 -4.30
N GLY A 450 -13.17 -8.14 -4.13
CA GLY A 450 -12.31 -9.33 -4.14
C GLY A 450 -11.46 -9.48 -2.87
N ALA A 451 -11.86 -8.78 -1.78
CA ALA A 451 -11.12 -8.73 -0.53
C ALA A 451 -11.43 -9.84 0.48
N GLY A 452 -12.62 -10.44 0.42
CA GLY A 452 -13.09 -11.34 1.47
C GLY A 452 -13.38 -10.61 2.80
N TYR A 453 -13.30 -9.29 2.79
CA TYR A 453 -13.67 -8.37 3.87
C TYR A 453 -14.03 -7.02 3.24
N GLU A 454 -14.74 -6.20 4.00
CA GLU A 454 -15.09 -4.85 3.60
C GLU A 454 -14.01 -3.85 4.00
N VAL A 455 -13.62 -3.00 3.05
CA VAL A 455 -12.66 -1.92 3.28
C VAL A 455 -13.41 -0.66 3.71
N ILE A 456 -13.13 -0.20 4.92
CA ILE A 456 -13.73 0.97 5.52
C ILE A 456 -12.72 2.12 5.52
N THR A 457 -12.95 3.10 4.64
CA THR A 457 -12.11 4.31 4.54
C THR A 457 -12.87 5.60 4.80
N SER A 458 -14.19 5.61 4.55
CA SER A 458 -15.04 6.79 4.67
C SER A 458 -16.46 6.41 5.06
N ASP A 459 -17.19 7.35 5.64
CA ASP A 459 -18.63 7.26 5.87
C ASP A 459 -19.44 7.35 4.55
N ASN A 460 -20.77 7.17 4.64
CA ASN A 460 -21.67 7.27 3.50
C ASN A 460 -21.72 8.67 2.87
N MET A 461 -21.21 9.70 3.57
CA MET A 461 -21.09 11.07 3.08
C MET A 461 -19.71 11.36 2.43
N GLY A 462 -18.80 10.38 2.42
CA GLY A 462 -17.46 10.51 1.87
C GLY A 462 -16.44 11.16 2.81
N ASN A 463 -16.75 11.34 4.10
CA ASN A 463 -15.78 11.79 5.10
C ASN A 463 -14.93 10.62 5.57
N SER A 464 -13.62 10.82 5.69
CA SER A 464 -12.75 9.79 6.26
C SER A 464 -13.13 9.50 7.71
N VAL A 465 -13.11 8.21 8.06
CA VAL A 465 -13.35 7.75 9.44
C VAL A 465 -12.32 8.33 10.41
N ARG A 466 -12.69 8.60 11.66
CA ARG A 466 -11.78 9.10 12.70
C ARG A 466 -10.90 7.97 13.25
N VAL A 467 -9.72 8.31 13.73
CA VAL A 467 -8.81 7.35 14.36
C VAL A 467 -9.44 6.72 15.61
N SER A 468 -10.14 7.53 16.42
CA SER A 468 -10.88 7.05 17.61
C SER A 468 -11.98 6.05 17.24
N ASP A 469 -12.69 6.26 16.13
CA ASP A 469 -13.74 5.35 15.66
C ASP A 469 -13.18 3.99 15.23
N ALA A 470 -12.06 3.98 14.51
CA ALA A 470 -11.36 2.76 14.15
C ALA A 470 -10.84 2.03 15.40
N ALA A 471 -10.30 2.78 16.37
CA ALA A 471 -9.80 2.25 17.65
C ALA A 471 -10.92 1.64 18.51
N GLY A 472 -12.10 2.28 18.55
CA GLY A 472 -13.29 1.76 19.23
C GLY A 472 -13.84 0.52 18.54
N SER A 473 -13.96 0.56 17.22
CA SER A 473 -14.46 -0.57 16.41
C SER A 473 -13.59 -1.82 16.55
N THR A 474 -12.26 -1.68 16.51
CA THR A 474 -11.36 -2.84 16.58
C THR A 474 -11.32 -3.49 17.96
N SER A 475 -11.64 -2.75 19.03
CA SER A 475 -11.49 -3.22 20.43
C SER A 475 -12.82 -3.41 21.17
N ALA A 476 -13.97 -3.25 20.50
CA ALA A 476 -15.30 -3.45 21.06
C ALA A 476 -15.63 -4.95 21.21
N ALA A 477 -14.91 -5.63 22.12
CA ALA A 477 -15.04 -7.06 22.34
C ALA A 477 -16.40 -7.41 22.94
N PRO A 478 -17.19 -8.32 22.30
CA PRO A 478 -18.44 -8.79 22.88
C PRO A 478 -18.24 -9.33 24.28
N TRP A 479 -19.26 -9.23 25.12
CA TRP A 479 -19.22 -9.45 26.58
C TRP A 479 -18.55 -8.32 27.38
N PHE A 480 -17.47 -7.72 26.88
CA PHE A 480 -16.77 -6.63 27.56
C PHE A 480 -17.41 -5.26 27.25
N PHE A 481 -17.58 -4.94 25.97
CA PHE A 481 -18.05 -3.65 25.48
C PHE A 481 -19.22 -3.84 24.50
N GLY A 482 -20.08 -2.83 24.45
CA GLY A 482 -21.13 -2.75 23.43
C GLY A 482 -20.53 -2.47 22.06
N ALA A 483 -21.25 -2.83 21.01
CA ALA A 483 -20.80 -2.60 19.65
C ALA A 483 -20.65 -1.10 19.36
N HIS A 484 -19.56 -0.70 18.69
CA HIS A 484 -19.26 0.68 18.37
C HIS A 484 -20.05 1.15 17.15
N THR A 485 -20.91 2.15 17.32
CA THR A 485 -21.69 2.70 16.21
C THR A 485 -21.04 3.97 15.67
N ILE A 486 -20.67 3.94 14.39
CA ILE A 486 -20.18 5.11 13.66
C ILE A 486 -21.35 5.72 12.91
N GLN A 487 -21.65 6.99 13.21
CA GLN A 487 -22.72 7.73 12.54
C GLN A 487 -22.50 7.73 11.02
N ASN A 488 -23.60 7.58 10.26
CA ASN A 488 -23.59 7.53 8.79
C ASN A 488 -22.74 6.41 8.19
N LEU A 489 -22.43 5.36 8.95
CA LEU A 489 -21.75 4.18 8.44
C LEU A 489 -22.45 2.91 8.89
N ASN A 490 -22.07 2.33 10.04
CA ASN A 490 -22.57 1.05 10.55
C ASN A 490 -22.14 0.86 12.02
N THR A 491 -22.60 -0.25 12.60
CA THR A 491 -22.18 -0.73 13.92
C THR A 491 -21.14 -1.85 13.80
N PHE A 492 -20.07 -1.75 14.58
CA PHE A 492 -18.88 -2.58 14.50
C PHE A 492 -18.51 -3.21 15.84
N GLN A 493 -17.82 -4.33 15.79
CA GLN A 493 -17.34 -5.11 16.92
C GLN A 493 -15.88 -5.52 16.71
N ASP A 494 -15.27 -6.04 17.77
CA ASP A 494 -13.87 -6.46 17.78
C ASP A 494 -13.50 -7.37 16.60
N GLY A 495 -12.33 -7.11 16.03
CA GLY A 495 -11.79 -7.89 14.93
C GLY A 495 -11.38 -9.32 15.32
N GLY A 496 -11.19 -9.59 16.60
CA GLY A 496 -10.88 -10.92 17.14
C GLY A 496 -11.98 -11.95 16.87
N LEU A 497 -13.23 -11.51 16.67
CA LEU A 497 -14.32 -12.38 16.21
C LEU A 497 -14.04 -13.03 14.85
N TRP A 498 -13.31 -12.31 13.99
CA TRP A 498 -12.93 -12.80 12.68
C TRP A 498 -11.52 -13.38 12.70
N MET A 499 -10.52 -12.61 13.15
CA MET A 499 -9.13 -13.03 13.12
C MET A 499 -8.32 -12.27 14.17
N ASN A 500 -7.95 -12.95 15.26
CA ASN A 500 -7.21 -12.33 16.35
C ASN A 500 -5.70 -12.12 16.06
N CYS A 501 -5.11 -12.96 15.20
CA CYS A 501 -3.78 -12.76 14.63
C CYS A 501 -3.91 -12.37 13.15
N PRO A 502 -3.77 -11.09 12.77
CA PRO A 502 -4.11 -10.62 11.43
C PRO A 502 -3.02 -10.85 10.38
N VAL A 503 -2.19 -11.89 10.51
CA VAL A 503 -1.06 -12.17 9.58
C VAL A 503 -1.54 -12.47 8.14
N GLN A 504 -2.66 -13.18 8.01
CA GLN A 504 -3.29 -13.44 6.71
C GLN A 504 -3.80 -12.15 6.07
N VAL A 505 -4.35 -11.23 6.87
CA VAL A 505 -4.80 -9.91 6.37
C VAL A 505 -3.59 -9.10 5.90
N ALA A 506 -2.53 -9.03 6.71
CA ALA A 506 -1.33 -8.27 6.41
C ALA A 506 -0.64 -8.73 5.13
N THR A 507 -0.44 -10.04 4.97
CA THR A 507 0.16 -10.62 3.77
C THR A 507 -0.71 -10.41 2.53
N ARG A 508 -2.04 -10.50 2.67
CA ARG A 508 -2.97 -10.23 1.57
C ARG A 508 -2.97 -8.77 1.15
N GLU A 509 -2.99 -7.83 2.10
CA GLU A 509 -2.93 -6.40 1.78
C GLU A 509 -1.59 -6.00 1.20
N ALA A 510 -0.47 -6.55 1.67
CA ALA A 510 0.83 -6.30 1.06
C ALA A 510 0.83 -6.62 -0.45
N ARG A 511 0.18 -7.72 -0.86
CA ARG A 511 0.01 -8.09 -2.28
C ARG A 511 -0.90 -7.15 -3.07
N ARG A 512 -1.84 -6.47 -2.40
CA ARG A 512 -2.73 -5.50 -3.05
C ARG A 512 -2.09 -4.13 -3.21
N ILE A 513 -1.40 -3.68 -2.18
CA ILE A 513 -0.69 -2.40 -2.18
C ILE A 513 0.47 -2.48 -3.17
N TRP A 514 1.23 -3.57 -3.13
CA TRP A 514 2.39 -3.80 -3.97
C TRP A 514 2.14 -5.03 -4.86
N SER A 515 2.10 -4.80 -6.17
CA SER A 515 1.85 -5.84 -7.18
C SER A 515 2.90 -6.96 -7.22
N ASP A 516 4.02 -6.79 -6.53
CA ASP A 516 5.10 -7.76 -6.38
C ASP A 516 4.80 -8.74 -5.24
N SER A 517 3.78 -9.58 -5.46
CA SER A 517 3.12 -10.39 -4.44
C SER A 517 4.00 -11.38 -3.64
N ASN A 518 5.26 -11.57 -4.07
CA ASN A 518 6.23 -12.46 -3.45
C ASN A 518 7.39 -11.73 -2.74
N ASN A 519 7.38 -10.39 -2.73
CA ASN A 519 8.53 -9.62 -2.24
C ASN A 519 8.30 -9.03 -0.85
N LEU A 520 8.25 -9.93 0.14
CA LEU A 520 8.24 -9.58 1.56
C LEU A 520 9.63 -9.85 2.15
N ASP A 521 10.21 -8.87 2.81
CA ASP A 521 11.52 -8.99 3.44
C ASP A 521 11.44 -9.48 4.87
N VAL A 522 10.44 -8.99 5.61
CA VAL A 522 10.25 -9.32 7.02
C VAL A 522 8.75 -9.37 7.32
N ILE A 523 8.32 -10.40 8.04
CA ILE A 523 7.02 -10.45 8.72
C ILE A 523 7.29 -10.64 10.20
N LEU A 524 7.06 -9.62 11.01
CA LEU A 524 7.15 -9.72 12.46
C LEU A 524 5.75 -9.77 13.06
N SER A 525 5.39 -10.92 13.65
CA SER A 525 4.14 -11.08 14.41
C SER A 525 4.42 -11.12 15.91
N LEU A 526 3.67 -10.33 16.66
CA LEU A 526 3.80 -10.21 18.10
C LEU A 526 2.52 -10.71 18.80
N GLY A 527 2.69 -11.72 19.64
CA GLY A 527 1.62 -12.35 20.41
C GLY A 527 1.34 -11.65 21.73
N THR A 528 0.20 -12.00 22.33
CA THR A 528 -0.22 -11.49 23.66
C THR A 528 -0.13 -12.54 24.76
N GLY A 529 0.83 -13.46 24.67
CA GLY A 529 1.08 -14.54 25.62
C GLY A 529 0.16 -15.75 25.45
N ILE A 530 0.69 -16.95 25.69
CA ILE A 530 -0.06 -18.21 25.78
C ILE A 530 -0.02 -18.73 27.23
N GLY A 531 -1.15 -19.28 27.71
CA GLY A 531 -1.16 -19.99 28.99
C GLY A 531 -0.67 -21.43 28.82
N ARG A 532 0.00 -22.01 29.81
CA ARG A 532 0.29 -23.45 29.82
C ARG A 532 -1.01 -24.25 29.81
N SER A 533 -1.16 -25.15 28.84
CA SER A 533 -2.26 -26.11 28.84
C SER A 533 -2.04 -27.11 29.99
N GLU A 534 -3.01 -27.25 30.90
CA GLU A 534 -3.00 -28.35 31.86
C GLU A 534 -2.82 -29.67 31.09
N THR A 535 -1.82 -30.46 31.46
CA THR A 535 -1.79 -31.89 31.12
C THR A 535 -3.16 -32.48 31.48
N PRO A 536 -3.71 -33.40 30.68
CA PRO A 536 -5.01 -34.00 30.98
C PRO A 536 -4.89 -34.73 32.31
N SER A 537 -5.27 -34.07 33.40
CA SER A 537 -5.31 -34.66 34.72
C SER A 537 -6.32 -35.80 34.68
N LYS A 538 -5.92 -36.92 35.28
CA LYS A 538 -6.64 -38.20 35.30
C LYS A 538 -8.15 -37.98 35.42
N ARG A 539 -8.90 -38.50 34.44
CA ARG A 539 -10.37 -38.61 34.50
C ARG A 539 -10.78 -39.22 35.84
N THR A 540 -11.45 -38.43 36.66
CA THR A 540 -12.36 -38.96 37.69
C THR A 540 -13.78 -38.82 37.13
N ASP A 541 -14.40 -39.96 36.85
CA ASP A 541 -15.75 -40.09 36.32
C ASP A 541 -16.79 -39.77 37.40
N THR A 542 -16.92 -38.50 37.78
CA THR A 542 -18.16 -37.92 38.33
C THR A 542 -18.04 -36.40 38.46
N PRO A 543 -18.83 -35.58 37.74
CA PRO A 543 -18.75 -34.14 37.86
C PRO A 543 -19.48 -33.64 39.13
N PRO A 544 -18.85 -32.87 40.04
CA PRO A 544 -19.53 -32.25 41.19
C PRO A 544 -20.56 -31.21 40.72
N PHE A 545 -21.64 -30.95 41.48
CA PHE A 545 -22.81 -30.13 41.12
C PHE A 545 -22.49 -28.76 40.43
N ARG A 546 -21.34 -28.14 40.75
CA ARG A 546 -20.83 -26.91 40.10
C ARG A 546 -20.45 -27.06 38.61
N THR A 547 -20.09 -28.26 38.14
CA THR A 547 -19.74 -28.51 36.73
C THR A 547 -20.95 -28.55 35.79
N ARG A 548 -22.16 -28.75 36.31
CA ARG A 548 -23.40 -28.73 35.50
C ARG A 548 -23.67 -27.34 34.90
N TRP A 549 -23.40 -26.27 35.66
CA TRP A 549 -23.54 -24.88 35.22
C TRP A 549 -22.46 -24.46 34.21
N ARG A 550 -21.22 -24.95 34.39
CA ARG A 550 -20.07 -24.69 33.50
C ARG A 550 -20.24 -25.32 32.10
N ASN A 551 -21.13 -26.30 31.95
CA ASN A 551 -21.46 -26.97 30.69
C ASN A 551 -22.82 -26.55 30.12
N THR A 552 -23.43 -25.47 30.62
CA THR A 552 -24.62 -24.86 30.00
C THR A 552 -24.27 -24.20 28.66
N PHE A 553 -25.27 -23.84 27.87
CA PHE A 553 -25.08 -23.29 26.51
C PHE A 553 -24.19 -22.04 26.48
N ILE A 554 -24.49 -21.04 27.32
CA ILE A 554 -23.79 -19.73 27.29
C ILE A 554 -22.30 -19.84 27.68
N PRO A 555 -21.89 -20.48 28.79
CA PRO A 555 -20.47 -20.65 29.13
C PRO A 555 -19.69 -21.50 28.12
N ARG A 556 -20.35 -22.44 27.41
CA ARG A 556 -19.71 -23.22 26.34
C ARG A 556 -19.42 -22.34 25.13
N ILE A 557 -20.39 -21.53 24.69
CA ILE A 557 -20.18 -20.57 23.60
C ILE A 557 -19.09 -19.57 23.96
N PHE A 558 -19.15 -18.99 25.17
CA PHE A 558 -18.14 -18.06 25.63
C PHE A 558 -16.74 -18.70 25.66
N ARG A 559 -16.61 -19.93 26.15
CA ARG A 559 -15.32 -20.67 26.12
C ARG A 559 -14.85 -20.94 24.69
N SER A 560 -15.76 -21.30 23.78
CA SER A 560 -15.44 -21.51 22.37
C SER A 560 -14.95 -20.21 21.72
N PHE A 561 -15.61 -19.09 22.00
CA PHE A 561 -15.19 -17.76 21.55
C PHE A 561 -13.82 -17.38 22.12
N MET A 562 -13.59 -17.54 23.41
CA MET A 562 -12.28 -17.26 24.01
C MET A 562 -11.18 -18.14 23.40
N LYS A 563 -11.49 -19.39 23.02
CA LYS A 563 -10.56 -20.29 22.33
C LYS A 563 -10.33 -19.91 20.87
N SER A 564 -11.30 -19.30 20.18
CA SER A 564 -11.08 -18.80 18.80
C SER A 564 -10.19 -17.55 18.75
N LEU A 565 -9.98 -16.88 19.89
CA LEU A 565 -9.02 -15.78 20.04
C LEU A 565 -7.57 -16.26 20.22
N ASP A 566 -7.29 -17.56 20.11
CA ASP A 566 -5.93 -18.07 20.20
C ASP A 566 -5.10 -17.67 18.97
N GLY A 567 -4.33 -16.58 19.12
CA GLY A 567 -3.47 -16.04 18.07
C GLY A 567 -2.32 -16.97 17.69
N GLU A 568 -1.87 -17.85 18.61
CA GLU A 568 -0.75 -18.77 18.33
C GLU A 568 -1.18 -19.84 17.35
N LYS A 569 -2.37 -20.42 17.55
CA LYS A 569 -2.92 -21.40 16.60
C LYS A 569 -3.13 -20.80 15.21
N ILE A 570 -3.64 -19.56 15.13
CA ILE A 570 -3.85 -18.88 13.84
C ILE A 570 -2.52 -18.63 13.14
N TRP A 571 -1.49 -18.23 13.90
CA TRP A 571 -0.13 -18.07 13.38
C TRP A 571 0.41 -19.39 12.85
N ASP A 572 0.33 -20.47 13.63
CA ASP A 572 0.81 -21.80 13.24
C ASP A 572 0.12 -22.29 11.97
N ASP A 573 -1.20 -22.19 11.90
CA ASP A 573 -1.98 -22.58 10.72
C ASP A 573 -1.52 -21.77 9.49
N TRP A 574 -1.29 -20.47 9.62
CA TRP A 574 -0.76 -19.66 8.52
C TRP A 574 0.68 -20.04 8.16
N PHE A 575 1.56 -20.21 9.15
CA PHE A 575 2.98 -20.46 8.96
C PHE A 575 3.20 -21.81 8.26
N HIS A 576 2.48 -22.86 8.64
CA HIS A 576 2.56 -24.17 7.98
C HIS A 576 2.08 -24.15 6.53
N ASN A 577 1.13 -23.27 6.19
CA ASN A 577 0.62 -23.10 4.83
C ASN A 577 1.42 -22.09 4.00
N ALA A 578 2.38 -21.37 4.61
CA ALA A 578 3.20 -20.38 3.92
C ALA A 578 4.32 -21.04 3.09
N PRO A 579 4.67 -20.48 1.92
CA PRO A 579 5.80 -20.95 1.13
C PRO A 579 7.12 -20.94 1.94
N PRO A 580 8.05 -21.89 1.71
CA PRO A 580 9.32 -21.95 2.44
C PRO A 580 10.11 -20.64 2.43
N THR A 581 10.17 -19.97 1.28
CA THR A 581 10.85 -18.67 1.11
C THR A 581 10.28 -17.57 2.00
N LEU A 582 8.99 -17.64 2.33
CA LEU A 582 8.32 -16.70 3.20
C LEU A 582 8.51 -17.05 4.69
N ARG A 583 8.52 -18.35 5.01
CA ARG A 583 8.75 -18.84 6.37
C ARG A 583 10.12 -18.42 6.92
N GLU A 584 11.15 -18.41 6.08
CA GLU A 584 12.50 -17.94 6.44
C GLU A 584 12.56 -16.45 6.84
N ARG A 585 11.52 -15.68 6.47
CA ARG A 585 11.41 -14.23 6.70
C ARG A 585 10.30 -13.89 7.69
N ALA A 586 9.63 -14.89 8.23
CA ALA A 586 8.51 -14.73 9.14
C ALA A 586 8.95 -15.08 10.56
N TYR A 587 8.76 -14.12 11.47
CA TYR A 587 9.18 -14.21 12.85
C TYR A 587 7.97 -14.02 13.76
N ARG A 588 7.87 -14.88 14.77
CA ARG A 588 6.84 -14.83 15.81
C ARG A 588 7.51 -14.63 17.15
N LEU A 589 7.16 -13.55 17.84
CA LEU A 589 7.53 -13.36 19.24
C LEU A 589 6.31 -13.51 20.12
N ASN A 590 6.35 -14.48 21.02
CA ASN A 590 5.31 -14.72 22.01
C ASN A 590 5.95 -15.29 23.29
N ILE A 591 5.22 -15.25 24.41
CA ILE A 591 5.70 -15.78 25.69
C ILE A 591 4.77 -16.86 26.21
N THR A 592 5.33 -17.86 26.90
CA THR A 592 4.56 -18.81 27.69
C THR A 592 4.46 -18.31 29.12
N LEU A 593 3.24 -18.08 29.59
CA LEU A 593 2.99 -17.65 30.96
C LEU A 593 3.04 -18.87 31.90
N ASP A 594 3.67 -18.72 33.06
CA ASP A 594 3.81 -19.81 34.04
C ASP A 594 2.47 -20.20 34.67
N ASP A 595 1.55 -19.24 34.81
CA ASP A 595 0.20 -19.42 35.35
C ASP A 595 -0.87 -19.52 34.23
N GLU A 596 -2.12 -19.76 34.62
CA GLU A 596 -3.27 -19.57 33.73
C GLU A 596 -3.24 -18.17 33.08
N GLN A 597 -3.59 -18.13 31.79
CA GLN A 597 -3.57 -16.91 31.02
C GLN A 597 -4.47 -15.84 31.68
N PRO A 598 -3.96 -14.64 32.01
CA PRO A 598 -4.77 -13.60 32.62
C PRO A 598 -5.96 -13.24 31.74
N ARG A 599 -7.09 -12.94 32.40
CA ARG A 599 -8.28 -12.42 31.71
C ARG A 599 -7.95 -11.11 30.98
N LEU A 600 -8.67 -10.86 29.89
CA LEU A 600 -8.48 -9.69 29.02
C LEU A 600 -8.68 -8.35 29.73
N ASP A 601 -9.39 -8.33 30.86
CA ASP A 601 -9.73 -7.17 31.69
C ASP A 601 -8.92 -7.09 33.00
N ASN A 602 -7.95 -7.99 33.23
CA ASN A 602 -7.21 -8.06 34.49
C ASN A 602 -6.06 -7.05 34.56
N VAL A 603 -6.37 -5.80 34.90
CA VAL A 603 -5.40 -4.69 34.97
C VAL A 603 -4.24 -4.96 35.94
N SER A 604 -4.48 -5.65 37.06
CA SER A 604 -3.42 -5.92 38.05
C SER A 604 -2.32 -6.85 37.50
N ALA A 605 -2.60 -7.61 36.43
CA ALA A 605 -1.62 -8.46 35.77
C ALA A 605 -0.60 -7.67 34.92
N ILE A 606 -0.87 -6.41 34.56
CA ILE A 606 -0.01 -5.65 33.63
C ILE A 606 1.45 -5.61 34.10
N SER A 607 1.69 -5.31 35.38
CA SER A 607 3.05 -5.25 35.93
C SER A 607 3.77 -6.60 35.86
N LYS A 608 3.05 -7.69 36.16
CA LYS A 608 3.59 -9.05 36.07
C LYS A 608 3.92 -9.40 34.61
N LEU A 609 3.00 -9.13 33.68
CA LEU A 609 3.20 -9.41 32.26
C LEU A 609 4.42 -8.69 31.67
N LYS A 610 4.71 -7.47 32.12
CA LYS A 610 5.94 -6.75 31.73
C LYS A 610 7.18 -7.52 32.18
N SER A 611 7.24 -7.89 33.45
CA SER A 611 8.35 -8.65 34.04
C SER A 611 8.52 -10.01 33.36
N ASP A 612 7.43 -10.75 33.15
CA ASP A 612 7.43 -12.05 32.49
C ASP A 612 7.95 -11.93 31.05
N THR A 613 7.57 -10.87 30.33
CA THR A 613 8.06 -10.63 28.96
C THR A 613 9.56 -10.37 28.94
N ILE A 614 10.07 -9.54 29.85
CA ILE A 614 11.50 -9.24 29.95
C ILE A 614 12.30 -10.49 30.29
N PHE A 615 11.81 -11.30 31.23
CA PHE A 615 12.45 -12.55 31.63
C PHE A 615 12.48 -13.55 30.48
N ASN A 616 11.35 -13.78 29.81
CA ASN A 616 11.27 -14.70 28.68
C ASN A 616 12.10 -14.22 27.47
N ALA A 617 12.23 -12.91 27.27
CA ALA A 617 13.06 -12.37 26.19
C ALA A 617 14.55 -12.75 26.30
N MET A 618 15.05 -13.10 27.50
CA MET A 618 16.41 -13.64 27.65
C MET A 618 16.56 -14.98 26.93
N SER A 619 15.54 -15.85 27.00
CA SER A 619 15.53 -17.13 26.29
C SER A 619 15.35 -16.97 24.78
N LEU A 620 14.73 -15.87 24.34
CA LEU A 620 14.51 -15.51 22.93
C LEU A 620 15.61 -14.61 22.37
N SER A 621 16.74 -14.45 23.06
CA SER A 621 17.81 -13.52 22.68
C SER A 621 18.35 -13.77 21.27
N HIS A 622 18.51 -15.05 20.89
CA HIS A 622 18.95 -15.42 19.54
C HIS A 622 17.94 -14.99 18.46
N ASP A 623 16.64 -15.20 18.69
CA ASP A 623 15.58 -14.80 17.76
C ASP A 623 15.51 -13.28 17.63
N ILE A 624 15.63 -12.55 18.75
CA ILE A 624 15.69 -11.09 18.78
C ILE A 624 16.86 -10.57 17.93
N ASP A 625 18.04 -11.17 18.05
CA ASP A 625 19.21 -10.79 17.26
C ASP A 625 19.01 -11.09 15.77
N GLN A 626 18.41 -12.24 15.44
CA GLN A 626 18.08 -12.57 14.05
C GLN A 626 17.08 -11.60 13.44
N ILE A 627 16.04 -11.22 14.20
CA ILE A 627 15.03 -10.24 13.77
C ILE A 627 15.70 -8.89 13.52
N ASN A 628 16.53 -8.41 14.44
CA ASN A 628 17.25 -7.14 14.29
C ASN A 628 18.17 -7.13 13.08
N ASP A 629 18.94 -8.21 12.86
CA ASP A 629 19.75 -8.38 11.65
C ASP A 629 18.87 -8.33 10.38
N SER A 630 17.72 -9.02 10.39
CA SER A 630 16.80 -9.02 9.24
C SER A 630 16.21 -7.63 8.96
N LEU A 631 15.76 -6.93 10.00
CA LEU A 631 15.26 -5.56 9.91
C LEU A 631 16.34 -4.61 9.38
N LEU A 632 17.57 -4.68 9.88
CA LEU A 632 18.68 -3.83 9.42
C LEU A 632 19.09 -4.14 7.99
N ARG A 633 19.25 -5.40 7.61
CA ARG A 633 19.60 -5.78 6.22
C ARG A 633 18.53 -5.37 5.22
N SER A 634 17.26 -5.44 5.62
CA SER A 634 16.13 -4.98 4.80
C SER A 634 16.09 -3.46 4.58
N THR A 635 17.00 -2.70 5.22
CA THR A 635 17.16 -1.26 4.91
C THR A 635 17.96 -1.02 3.64
N PHE A 636 18.73 -1.99 3.14
CA PHE A 636 19.51 -1.85 1.91
C PHE A 636 18.72 -2.35 0.71
N TYR A 637 18.66 -1.56 -0.36
CA TYR A 637 18.01 -1.93 -1.63
C TYR A 637 18.87 -1.45 -2.80
N LEU A 638 18.64 -2.01 -3.99
CA LEU A 638 19.39 -1.63 -5.20
C LEU A 638 18.50 -1.03 -6.26
N GLU A 639 19.08 -0.20 -7.12
CA GLU A 639 18.44 0.28 -8.34
C GLU A 639 19.45 0.34 -9.48
N PHE A 640 19.03 -0.05 -10.67
CA PHE A 640 19.79 0.24 -11.88
C PHE A 640 19.57 1.68 -12.32
N ASP A 641 20.64 2.32 -12.81
CA ASP A 641 20.61 3.71 -13.28
C ASP A 641 19.84 3.84 -14.60
N ARG A 642 19.86 2.78 -15.42
CA ARG A 642 19.36 2.75 -16.79
C ARG A 642 19.09 1.32 -17.25
N LYS A 643 18.49 1.21 -18.44
CA LYS A 643 18.37 -0.07 -19.17
C LYS A 643 19.76 -0.70 -19.38
N PRO A 644 19.86 -2.04 -19.42
CA PRO A 644 21.13 -2.70 -19.68
C PRO A 644 21.70 -2.30 -21.03
N VAL A 645 23.03 -2.23 -21.09
CA VAL A 645 23.78 -2.13 -22.34
C VAL A 645 23.98 -3.54 -22.86
N LEU A 646 23.43 -3.84 -24.04
CA LEU A 646 23.63 -5.13 -24.69
C LEU A 646 24.95 -5.10 -25.46
N THR A 647 25.90 -5.93 -25.04
CA THR A 647 27.07 -6.32 -25.83
C THR A 647 26.71 -7.56 -26.68
N PRO A 648 27.54 -8.00 -27.64
CA PRO A 648 27.23 -9.16 -28.49
C PRO A 648 26.92 -10.45 -27.71
N THR A 649 27.40 -10.57 -26.47
CA THR A 649 27.31 -11.79 -25.66
C THR A 649 26.57 -11.61 -24.33
N GLU A 650 26.48 -10.38 -23.80
CA GLU A 650 26.00 -10.15 -22.43
C GLU A 650 25.20 -8.85 -22.27
N TYR A 651 24.37 -8.81 -21.24
CA TYR A 651 23.71 -7.61 -20.74
C TYR A 651 24.52 -7.04 -19.58
N THR A 652 25.03 -5.82 -19.73
CA THR A 652 25.75 -5.10 -18.67
C THR A 652 24.84 -4.07 -18.00
N PHE A 653 24.75 -4.15 -16.67
CA PHE A 653 23.98 -3.26 -15.82
C PHE A 653 24.91 -2.40 -14.96
N SER A 654 24.58 -1.12 -14.83
CA SER A 654 25.15 -0.23 -13.82
C SER A 654 24.05 0.23 -12.87
N GLY A 655 24.37 0.32 -11.58
CA GLY A 655 23.41 0.71 -10.57
C GLY A 655 24.06 1.11 -9.26
N HIS A 656 23.21 1.41 -8.30
CA HIS A 656 23.60 1.81 -6.95
C HIS A 656 22.80 1.01 -5.91
N ILE A 657 23.46 0.69 -4.80
CA ILE A 657 22.85 0.20 -3.57
C ILE A 657 22.65 1.42 -2.66
N TYR A 658 21.45 1.56 -2.14
CA TYR A 658 21.02 2.64 -1.26
C TYR A 658 20.58 2.08 0.09
N ASN A 659 20.48 2.95 1.09
CA ASN A 659 19.88 2.62 2.38
C ASN A 659 18.64 3.49 2.62
N ARG A 660 17.51 2.86 2.96
CA ARG A 660 16.19 3.51 3.05
C ARG A 660 15.87 4.13 4.41
N VAL A 661 16.78 4.10 5.39
CA VAL A 661 16.61 4.81 6.68
C VAL A 661 16.41 6.32 6.42
N LEU A 662 15.43 6.92 7.08
CA LEU A 662 15.01 8.31 6.82
C LEU A 662 16.02 9.33 7.34
N ASP A 663 16.49 9.14 8.56
CA ASP A 663 17.51 10.01 9.15
C ASP A 663 18.90 9.66 8.58
N VAL A 664 19.52 10.65 7.94
CA VAL A 664 20.87 10.54 7.36
C VAL A 664 21.92 10.29 8.45
N ALA A 665 21.75 10.82 9.66
CA ALA A 665 22.65 10.53 10.77
C ALA A 665 22.55 9.07 11.20
N ALA A 666 21.32 8.57 11.41
CA ALA A 666 21.08 7.16 11.71
C ALA A 666 21.57 6.23 10.59
N GLN A 667 21.42 6.63 9.32
CA GLN A 667 21.98 5.88 8.17
C GLN A 667 23.49 5.67 8.35
N ARG A 668 24.24 6.71 8.74
CA ARG A 668 25.70 6.59 8.99
C ARG A 668 26.00 5.67 10.16
N GLU A 669 25.18 5.68 11.21
CA GLU A 669 25.32 4.75 12.34
C GLU A 669 25.17 3.29 11.88
N VAL A 670 24.18 2.97 11.02
CA VAL A 670 24.01 1.62 10.43
C VAL A 670 25.25 1.19 9.67
N ILE A 671 25.78 2.07 8.81
CA ILE A 671 26.96 1.76 7.99
C ILE A 671 28.18 1.53 8.89
N HIS A 672 28.40 2.40 9.88
CA HIS A 672 29.51 2.27 10.81
C HIS A 672 29.41 0.99 11.65
N TYR A 673 28.20 0.64 12.08
CA TYR A 673 27.93 -0.61 12.79
C TYR A 673 28.36 -1.83 11.96
N TYR A 674 27.92 -1.93 10.70
CA TYR A 674 28.31 -3.04 9.83
C TYR A 674 29.82 -3.04 9.51
N GLN A 675 30.43 -1.88 9.32
CA GLN A 675 31.88 -1.77 9.14
C GLN A 675 32.67 -2.28 10.34
N LYS A 676 32.24 -1.93 11.56
CA LYS A 676 32.88 -2.39 12.80
C LYS A 676 32.79 -3.91 12.97
N LEU A 677 31.72 -4.51 12.47
CA LEU A 677 31.56 -5.97 12.44
C LEU A 677 32.30 -6.65 11.27
N GLY A 678 32.97 -5.89 10.40
CA GLY A 678 33.70 -6.42 9.24
C GLY A 678 32.81 -6.86 8.07
N TYR A 679 31.56 -6.39 8.01
CA TYR A 679 30.63 -6.76 6.95
C TYR A 679 30.99 -6.09 5.62
N ARG A 680 30.72 -6.80 4.52
CA ARG A 680 30.85 -6.32 3.15
C ARG A 680 29.57 -6.59 2.38
N LEU A 681 29.38 -5.85 1.29
CA LEU A 681 28.36 -6.15 0.30
C LEU A 681 28.93 -7.16 -0.70
N TRP A 682 28.13 -8.16 -1.05
CA TRP A 682 28.51 -9.19 -2.02
C TRP A 682 27.57 -9.09 -3.21
N VAL A 683 28.08 -8.71 -4.37
CA VAL A 683 27.32 -8.58 -5.62
C VAL A 683 27.80 -9.65 -6.59
N GLN A 684 26.96 -10.64 -6.90
CA GLN A 684 27.35 -11.83 -7.70
C GLN A 684 28.67 -12.48 -7.25
N GLY A 685 28.94 -12.47 -5.94
CA GLY A 685 30.16 -13.02 -5.34
C GLY A 685 31.37 -12.09 -5.30
N GLY A 686 31.32 -10.90 -5.92
CA GLY A 686 32.32 -9.86 -5.76
C GLY A 686 32.08 -9.04 -4.49
N ALA A 687 33.14 -8.80 -3.70
CA ALA A 687 33.05 -8.02 -2.47
C ALA A 687 33.18 -6.51 -2.76
N LEU A 688 32.26 -5.73 -2.19
CA LEU A 688 32.26 -4.28 -2.17
C LEU A 688 32.33 -3.81 -0.72
N ASP A 689 33.23 -2.88 -0.42
CA ASP A 689 33.29 -2.25 0.89
C ASP A 689 32.09 -1.32 1.12
N LEU A 690 31.78 -1.05 2.39
CA LEU A 690 30.70 -0.16 2.79
C LEU A 690 31.10 1.32 2.85
N CYS A 691 32.36 1.68 2.56
CA CYS A 691 32.83 3.05 2.65
C CYS A 691 32.19 3.93 1.55
N CYS A 692 31.72 5.10 1.97
CA CYS A 692 31.15 6.11 1.09
C CYS A 692 31.65 7.49 1.54
N ARG A 693 32.08 8.33 0.58
CA ARG A 693 32.51 9.71 0.84
C ARG A 693 31.37 10.72 0.70
N GLU A 694 30.21 10.26 0.24
CA GLU A 694 29.07 11.13 0.00
C GLU A 694 28.33 11.45 1.29
N SER A 695 27.63 12.58 1.32
CA SER A 695 26.83 13.00 2.47
C SER A 695 25.69 12.02 2.77
N ILE A 696 25.16 11.38 1.72
CA ILE A 696 24.12 10.36 1.74
C ILE A 696 24.75 9.06 1.28
N TRP A 697 24.55 7.98 2.03
CA TRP A 697 25.20 6.73 1.68
C TRP A 697 24.59 6.09 0.43
N ARG A 698 25.45 5.81 -0.56
CA ARG A 698 25.17 4.92 -1.69
C ARG A 698 26.45 4.21 -2.14
N LYS A 699 26.31 3.04 -2.75
CA LYS A 699 27.44 2.28 -3.31
C LYS A 699 27.17 1.90 -4.75
N SER A 700 28.03 2.31 -5.68
CA SER A 700 27.92 1.93 -7.08
C SER A 700 28.35 0.47 -7.30
N PHE A 701 27.73 -0.18 -8.28
CA PHE A 701 28.12 -1.52 -8.72
C PHE A 701 27.90 -1.67 -10.23
N THR A 702 28.58 -2.64 -10.83
CA THR A 702 28.39 -3.06 -12.22
C THR A 702 28.35 -4.57 -12.28
N VAL A 703 27.42 -5.11 -13.06
CA VAL A 703 27.22 -6.56 -13.19
C VAL A 703 26.84 -6.90 -14.62
N SER A 704 27.36 -8.03 -15.13
CA SER A 704 26.98 -8.58 -16.43
C SER A 704 26.26 -9.91 -16.26
N THR A 705 25.34 -10.21 -17.17
CA THR A 705 24.64 -11.50 -17.24
C THR A 705 24.39 -11.88 -18.70
N SER A 706 24.45 -13.18 -19.00
CA SER A 706 24.08 -13.70 -20.32
C SER A 706 22.57 -13.81 -20.54
N SER A 707 21.76 -13.78 -19.47
CA SER A 707 20.29 -13.84 -19.55
C SER A 707 19.62 -12.93 -18.52
N LEU A 708 18.52 -12.30 -18.93
CA LEU A 708 17.67 -11.47 -18.08
C LEU A 708 16.85 -12.28 -17.05
N ASP A 709 16.70 -13.59 -17.28
CA ASP A 709 15.91 -14.46 -16.40
C ASP A 709 16.76 -15.05 -15.26
N ARG A 710 18.07 -14.76 -15.24
CA ARG A 710 18.95 -15.11 -14.11
C ARG A 710 18.69 -14.19 -12.92
N ASN A 711 18.80 -14.73 -11.71
CA ASN A 711 18.65 -13.97 -10.48
C ASN A 711 19.89 -13.12 -10.18
N LEU A 712 19.67 -11.85 -9.85
CA LEU A 712 20.67 -11.00 -9.23
C LEU A 712 20.75 -11.35 -7.74
N GLN A 713 21.94 -11.74 -7.30
CA GLN A 713 22.26 -11.95 -5.89
C GLN A 713 23.06 -10.77 -5.37
N VAL A 714 22.47 -10.05 -4.41
CA VAL A 714 23.16 -9.09 -3.57
C VAL A 714 22.87 -9.42 -2.12
N SER A 715 23.93 -9.55 -1.34
CA SER A 715 23.86 -9.88 0.09
C SER A 715 24.83 -9.03 0.89
N ILE A 716 24.63 -8.99 2.20
CA ILE A 716 25.53 -8.32 3.14
C ILE A 716 25.94 -9.33 4.22
N GLY A 717 27.24 -9.35 4.56
CA GLY A 717 27.80 -10.32 5.49
C GLY A 717 29.32 -10.24 5.61
N ILE A 718 29.87 -10.92 6.61
CA ILE A 718 31.32 -10.98 6.88
C ILE A 718 32.06 -11.74 5.78
N SER A 719 31.49 -12.86 5.34
CA SER A 719 31.95 -13.66 4.20
C SER A 719 30.81 -13.92 3.23
N LYS A 720 31.12 -14.41 2.03
CA LYS A 720 30.12 -14.77 1.02
C LYS A 720 29.15 -15.84 1.56
N GLU A 721 29.67 -16.85 2.25
CA GLU A 721 28.91 -17.98 2.81
C GLU A 721 28.06 -17.56 4.01
N LYS A 722 28.53 -16.58 4.78
CA LYS A 722 27.81 -16.00 5.93
C LYS A 722 27.08 -14.71 5.57
N SER A 723 26.74 -14.52 4.29
CA SER A 723 25.98 -13.35 3.82
C SER A 723 24.51 -13.69 3.64
N LYS A 724 23.64 -12.73 3.94
CA LYS A 724 22.20 -12.84 3.71
C LYS A 724 21.75 -11.74 2.75
N SER A 725 20.75 -12.04 1.93
CA SER A 725 20.24 -11.11 0.92
C SER A 725 19.79 -9.79 1.53
N ILE A 726 20.01 -8.71 0.78
CA ILE A 726 19.44 -7.39 1.08
C ILE A 726 17.96 -7.34 0.64
N SER A 727 17.29 -6.22 0.90
CA SER A 727 15.88 -5.99 0.58
C SER A 727 15.57 -6.31 -0.88
N GLY A 728 14.46 -7.01 -1.11
CA GLY A 728 13.94 -7.19 -2.45
C GLY A 728 14.49 -8.37 -3.23
N LEU A 729 15.47 -9.11 -2.70
CA LEU A 729 16.21 -10.14 -3.43
C LEU A 729 16.06 -11.53 -2.81
N PRO A 730 16.27 -12.62 -3.57
CA PRO A 730 16.70 -12.68 -4.97
C PRO A 730 15.59 -12.35 -5.97
N LYS A 731 15.95 -11.70 -7.09
CA LYS A 731 15.05 -11.41 -8.21
C LYS A 731 15.76 -11.54 -9.54
N SER A 732 15.02 -11.89 -10.58
CA SER A 732 15.56 -11.87 -11.94
C SER A 732 15.88 -10.44 -12.39
N PHE A 733 16.87 -10.28 -13.28
CA PHE A 733 17.15 -8.97 -13.89
C PHE A 733 15.92 -8.40 -14.61
N ARG A 734 15.10 -9.27 -15.22
CA ARG A 734 13.82 -8.90 -15.83
C ARG A 734 12.85 -8.29 -14.82
N GLU A 735 12.62 -8.97 -13.69
CA GLU A 735 11.74 -8.45 -12.64
C GLU A 735 12.21 -7.09 -12.13
N LEU A 736 13.52 -6.91 -11.91
CA LEU A 736 14.07 -5.62 -11.46
C LEU A 736 13.84 -4.49 -12.48
N ILE A 737 13.97 -4.79 -13.77
CA ILE A 737 13.64 -3.86 -14.86
C ILE A 737 12.17 -3.47 -14.81
N GLU A 738 11.27 -4.44 -14.62
CA GLU A 738 9.82 -4.23 -14.55
C GLU A 738 9.41 -3.42 -13.32
N LEU A 739 9.96 -3.74 -12.13
CA LEU A 739 9.71 -3.04 -10.88
C LEU A 739 10.14 -1.58 -10.94
N GLN A 740 11.34 -1.31 -11.47
CA GLN A 740 11.82 0.06 -11.68
C GLN A 740 11.15 0.76 -12.87
N ASN A 741 10.30 0.06 -13.62
CA ASN A 741 9.68 0.54 -14.85
C ASN A 741 10.71 1.05 -15.87
N LEU A 742 11.91 0.45 -15.91
CA LEU A 742 12.98 0.89 -16.81
C LEU A 742 12.62 0.62 -18.26
N ASP A 743 11.87 -0.45 -18.51
CA ASP A 743 11.33 -0.85 -19.81
C ASP A 743 10.26 0.12 -20.33
N LYS A 744 9.44 0.70 -19.42
CA LYS A 744 8.40 1.69 -19.75
C LYS A 744 9.01 2.95 -20.36
N VAL A 745 8.58 3.24 -21.59
CA VAL A 745 9.13 4.34 -22.40
C VAL A 745 8.28 5.61 -22.27
N PHE A 746 7.04 5.49 -21.77
CA PHE A 746 6.02 6.54 -21.77
C PHE A 746 5.14 6.47 -20.52
N GLY A 747 4.47 7.56 -20.18
CA GLY A 747 3.22 7.45 -19.42
C GLY A 747 3.35 7.39 -17.90
N TYR A 748 4.54 7.19 -17.34
CA TYR A 748 4.68 6.95 -15.90
C TYR A 748 5.02 8.22 -15.13
N ARG A 749 4.05 8.71 -14.34
CA ARG A 749 4.16 9.92 -13.52
C ARG A 749 5.33 9.88 -12.51
N MET A 750 5.85 8.69 -12.20
CA MET A 750 6.96 8.49 -11.25
C MET A 750 8.17 7.75 -11.85
N SER A 751 8.42 7.85 -13.17
CA SER A 751 9.57 7.15 -13.78
C SER A 751 10.91 7.68 -13.19
N PRO A 752 11.89 6.79 -12.90
CA PRO A 752 13.23 7.19 -12.46
C PRO A 752 13.93 8.20 -13.39
N LYS A 753 13.60 8.20 -14.70
CA LYS A 753 14.12 9.18 -15.65
C LYS A 753 13.67 10.61 -15.37
N HIS A 754 12.47 10.78 -14.81
CA HIS A 754 11.98 12.09 -14.36
C HIS A 754 12.68 12.53 -13.07
N GLN A 755 13.15 11.59 -12.26
CA GLN A 755 13.85 11.86 -11.00
C GLN A 755 15.32 12.29 -11.19
N LEU A 756 15.93 11.99 -12.35
CA LEU A 756 17.30 12.37 -12.71
C LEU A 756 17.42 13.77 -13.33
N HIS A 757 16.34 14.31 -13.92
CA HIS A 757 16.36 15.64 -14.52
C HIS A 757 16.43 16.79 -13.50
N ASP A 758 16.06 16.54 -12.24
CA ASP A 758 16.21 17.49 -11.12
C ASP A 758 17.62 17.46 -10.49
N GLU A 759 18.53 16.58 -10.94
CA GLU A 759 19.93 16.55 -10.48
C GLU A 759 20.88 17.49 -11.26
N GLY A 760 20.35 18.42 -12.06
CA GLY A 760 21.20 19.35 -12.81
C GLY A 760 22.05 18.70 -13.92
N VAL A 761 21.83 17.42 -14.21
CA VAL A 761 22.49 16.73 -15.32
C VAL A 761 21.82 17.20 -16.62
N LEU A 762 22.50 18.12 -17.32
CA LEU A 762 22.17 18.49 -18.69
C LEU A 762 21.99 17.20 -19.54
N PRO A 763 20.98 17.12 -20.42
CA PRO A 763 20.88 15.98 -21.32
C PRO A 763 22.18 15.87 -22.11
N PRO A 764 22.70 14.65 -22.36
CA PRO A 764 23.91 14.48 -23.15
C PRO A 764 23.71 15.21 -24.48
N GLN A 765 24.57 16.20 -24.73
CA GLN A 765 24.59 16.90 -26.00
C GLN A 765 24.65 15.83 -27.09
N LYS A 766 23.62 15.79 -27.95
CA LYS A 766 23.70 15.02 -29.18
C LYS A 766 24.98 15.45 -29.87
N ARG A 767 25.96 14.55 -30.00
CA ARG A 767 27.11 14.74 -30.89
C ARG A 767 26.55 15.20 -32.23
N ARG A 768 26.79 16.48 -32.58
CA ARG A 768 26.66 16.94 -33.95
C ARG A 768 27.55 16.02 -34.77
N ARG A 769 26.97 15.28 -35.72
CA ARG A 769 27.76 14.70 -36.80
C ARG A 769 28.36 15.89 -37.54
N THR A 770 29.66 16.07 -37.38
CA THR A 770 30.47 16.86 -38.30
C THR A 770 30.40 16.15 -39.64
N ASN A 771 29.77 16.80 -40.61
CA ASN A 771 30.16 16.64 -42.01
C ASN A 771 31.23 17.68 -42.29
#